data_AF-A0A255ZY26-F1
#
_entry.id   AF-A0A255ZY26-F1
#
_cell.length_a   1.000
_cell.length_b   1.000
_cell.length_c   1.000
_cell.angle_alpha   90.00
_cell.angle_beta   90.00
_cell.angle_gamma   90.00
#
_symmetry.space_group_name_H-M   'P 1'
#
loop_
_entity.id
_entity.type
_entity.pdbx_description
1 polymer ?
#
loop_
_entity_poly.entity_id
_entity_poly.type
_entity_poly.pdbx_seq_one_letter_code
_entity_poly.pdbx_strand_id
1 'polypeptide(L)'
;MRIQKIVVTALFSLFAAPVVLAQDVAVSGSTPSKQTAAQFLDSIKKTFVTDKMASCVDSLWLKELTSLDLYADLSADIKNIDLDEKVEYNLSTELLKKRLKELDAKSPFNIEYNPGLENLIKSWLKNRKRAFERLMAVSEYYFPLFEEALARKNVPLEIKYLAVVESALNPKAVSRVGATGLWQFMYQTGKQYNLHIDSYVDERSDPLKASDAAAQYMSNMYRIFGDWDLVLASYNSGPGNVAKAIRRSGGQENYWNIRRNLPKETQGYVPAFLATMYIYEYHKEHGIVPNRAIIKHFQTDTVGIRKQISFKQLSDLLDIPIAQLQLLNPSYKVNVIPTYTNKMHYLRLPADKVALFTSNEDKIYAYVEFENARRERPYQQYLTARDSSRVAARDSMPKDVSTKTKYHKVRRGENLSSIANRYDVSVAQLKKWNKLRSNTAPLGRNLRIYKTVAAEENTAVADASNNEKEAKTEVSSSQKVSDTAVSDNSEPQLYTVQAGDNLSSIARRFNVTVADLKQWNNMADNNVKLNTQLKILTAETAEELRENAVATQEITHVVVAGDNLAAIARKHQVSVADIQKWNNLSGTQIAVGAKLIIQKTDLGAKSEVAANKQKSRSESYLVRKGDSLSAIAKKYPGVTVSDIKKWNKISGDDLKPGMRLKIKGK
;
A
#
# COMPACT_ATOMS: atom_id res chain seq x y z
N MET A 1 47.01 -68.48 -18.69
CA MET A 1 46.90 -69.53 -19.73
C MET A 1 45.81 -69.14 -20.74
N ARG A 2 45.69 -69.88 -21.85
CA ARG A 2 44.76 -69.60 -22.99
C ARG A 2 43.35 -70.18 -22.75
N ILE A 3 42.38 -69.72 -23.57
CA ILE A 3 41.16 -70.44 -24.04
C ILE A 3 40.06 -70.65 -22.96
N GLN A 4 38.74 -70.51 -23.21
CA GLN A 4 37.96 -70.15 -24.43
C GLN A 4 36.65 -69.42 -24.08
N LYS A 5 35.95 -68.86 -25.08
CA LYS A 5 34.52 -68.50 -25.00
C LYS A 5 33.66 -69.68 -25.48
N ILE A 6 32.51 -69.91 -24.86
CA ILE A 6 31.32 -70.48 -25.52
C ILE A 6 30.08 -69.68 -25.08
N VAL A 7 29.19 -69.40 -26.04
CA VAL A 7 27.82 -68.90 -25.84
C VAL A 7 26.92 -69.86 -26.61
N VAL A 8 25.76 -70.24 -26.06
CA VAL A 8 24.53 -70.56 -26.81
C VAL A 8 23.34 -70.56 -25.86
N THR A 9 22.16 -70.28 -26.40
CA THR A 9 20.90 -70.05 -25.69
C THR A 9 19.95 -71.25 -25.69
N ALA A 10 18.99 -71.18 -24.77
CA ALA A 10 17.68 -71.84 -24.77
C ALA A 10 17.61 -73.37 -24.59
N LEU A 11 16.73 -73.79 -23.67
CA LEU A 11 15.68 -74.74 -24.02
C LEU A 11 14.37 -74.40 -23.30
N PHE A 12 13.26 -74.72 -23.95
CA PHE A 12 11.89 -74.61 -23.41
C PHE A 12 11.55 -75.93 -22.69
N SER A 13 10.88 -75.87 -21.53
CA SER A 13 10.24 -77.06 -20.94
C SER A 13 9.00 -76.66 -20.15
N LEU A 14 7.83 -77.06 -20.65
CA LEU A 14 6.56 -76.98 -19.90
C LEU A 14 6.59 -77.96 -18.73
N PHE A 15 6.04 -77.55 -17.60
CA PHE A 15 5.32 -78.46 -16.68
C PHE A 15 4.01 -77.78 -16.27
N ALA A 16 2.96 -78.57 -16.06
CA ALA A 16 1.60 -78.07 -15.92
C ALA A 16 0.85 -78.75 -14.75
N ALA A 17 -0.13 -78.02 -14.21
CA ALA A 17 -1.11 -78.47 -13.21
C ALA A 17 -0.54 -78.78 -11.79
N PRO A 18 -1.39 -78.78 -10.73
CA PRO A 18 -2.84 -78.57 -10.74
C PRO A 18 -3.30 -77.19 -10.21
N VAL A 19 -4.54 -76.85 -10.53
CA VAL A 19 -5.29 -75.72 -9.95
C VAL A 19 -5.80 -76.10 -8.56
N VAL A 20 -5.64 -75.21 -7.58
CA VAL A 20 -6.43 -75.20 -6.35
C VAL A 20 -7.32 -73.97 -6.38
N LEU A 21 -8.64 -74.17 -6.26
CA LEU A 21 -9.61 -73.07 -6.20
C LEU A 21 -9.68 -72.51 -4.78
N ALA A 22 -9.06 -71.34 -4.56
CA ALA A 22 -9.31 -70.50 -3.40
C ALA A 22 -10.15 -69.29 -3.86
N GLN A 23 -11.40 -69.20 -3.39
CA GLN A 23 -12.24 -68.01 -3.57
C GLN A 23 -11.92 -66.99 -2.48
N ASP A 24 -10.79 -66.31 -2.59
CA ASP A 24 -10.53 -65.15 -1.74
C ASP A 24 -11.48 -64.00 -2.10
N VAL A 25 -12.20 -63.52 -1.09
CA VAL A 25 -13.18 -62.45 -1.25
C VAL A 25 -12.45 -61.16 -1.60
N ALA A 26 -12.76 -60.61 -2.77
CA ALA A 26 -12.19 -59.36 -3.25
C ALA A 26 -12.66 -58.17 -2.38
N VAL A 27 -11.92 -57.90 -1.30
CA VAL A 27 -11.96 -56.62 -0.60
C VAL A 27 -11.67 -55.54 -1.63
N SER A 28 -12.60 -54.62 -1.81
CA SER A 28 -12.53 -53.61 -2.86
C SER A 28 -11.41 -52.61 -2.58
N GLY A 29 -10.21 -52.92 -3.05
CA GLY A 29 -9.06 -52.02 -3.03
C GLY A 29 -9.45 -50.67 -3.63
N SER A 30 -9.39 -49.62 -2.82
CA SER A 30 -9.86 -48.30 -3.21
C SER A 30 -9.05 -47.78 -4.38
N THR A 31 -9.71 -47.64 -5.54
CA THR A 31 -9.09 -47.15 -6.77
C THR A 31 -8.34 -45.85 -6.47
N PRO A 32 -7.00 -45.78 -6.67
CA PRO A 32 -6.26 -44.57 -6.36
C PRO A 32 -6.80 -43.44 -7.22
N SER A 33 -7.47 -42.49 -6.57
CA SER A 33 -8.13 -41.37 -7.25
C SER A 33 -7.13 -40.68 -8.16
N LYS A 34 -7.43 -40.62 -9.46
CA LYS A 34 -6.59 -39.94 -10.45
C LYS A 34 -6.49 -38.47 -10.07
N GLN A 35 -5.44 -38.11 -9.36
CA GLN A 35 -5.13 -36.74 -9.00
C GLN A 35 -5.10 -35.92 -10.29
N THR A 36 -5.93 -34.89 -10.36
CA THR A 36 -5.91 -33.94 -11.46
C THR A 36 -4.54 -33.25 -11.52
N ALA A 37 -4.12 -32.77 -12.70
CA ALA A 37 -2.81 -32.15 -12.85
C ALA A 37 -2.57 -30.97 -11.88
N ALA A 38 -3.63 -30.27 -11.46
CA ALA A 38 -3.58 -29.26 -10.41
C ALA A 38 -3.26 -29.85 -9.02
N GLN A 39 -3.93 -30.94 -8.61
CA GLN A 39 -3.66 -31.63 -7.35
C GLN A 39 -2.24 -32.22 -7.31
N PHE A 40 -1.73 -32.69 -8.46
CA PHE A 40 -0.35 -33.17 -8.59
C PHE A 40 0.68 -32.03 -8.44
N LEU A 41 0.43 -30.87 -9.06
CA LEU A 41 1.25 -29.66 -8.88
C LEU A 41 1.23 -29.16 -7.42
N ASP A 42 0.05 -29.10 -6.79
CA ASP A 42 -0.08 -28.77 -5.36
C ASP A 42 0.68 -29.78 -4.47
N SER A 43 0.73 -31.05 -4.86
CA SER A 43 1.47 -32.09 -4.12
C SER A 43 2.98 -31.93 -4.24
N ILE A 44 3.49 -31.56 -5.42
CA ILE A 44 4.92 -31.28 -5.62
C ILE A 44 5.34 -30.00 -4.89
N LYS A 45 4.53 -28.93 -4.96
CA LYS A 45 4.85 -27.67 -4.26
C LYS A 45 4.91 -27.83 -2.74
N LYS A 46 4.15 -28.77 -2.17
CA LYS A 46 4.23 -29.13 -0.74
C LYS A 46 5.54 -29.83 -0.34
N THR A 47 6.33 -30.36 -1.28
CA THR A 47 7.66 -30.93 -0.96
C THR A 47 8.80 -29.91 -1.08
N PHE A 48 8.52 -28.66 -1.44
CA PHE A 48 9.54 -27.62 -1.51
C PHE A 48 9.85 -27.04 -0.12
N VAL A 49 11.07 -27.26 0.36
CA VAL A 49 11.59 -26.63 1.57
C VAL A 49 11.77 -25.14 1.32
N THR A 50 10.90 -24.33 1.90
CA THR A 50 10.92 -22.86 1.78
C THR A 50 11.36 -22.24 3.10
N ASP A 51 12.58 -21.69 3.14
CA ASP A 51 13.04 -20.91 4.28
C ASP A 51 12.23 -19.61 4.35
N LYS A 52 11.37 -19.51 5.37
CA LYS A 52 10.49 -18.36 5.60
C LYS A 52 11.26 -17.11 6.03
N MET A 53 12.42 -17.25 6.67
CA MET A 53 13.27 -16.13 7.07
C MET A 53 13.99 -15.56 5.84
N ALA A 54 14.65 -16.40 5.04
CA ALA A 54 15.29 -15.99 3.79
C ALA A 54 14.26 -15.33 2.84
N SER A 55 13.11 -15.98 2.62
CA SER A 55 12.02 -15.43 1.80
C SER A 55 11.49 -14.10 2.31
N CYS A 56 11.52 -13.87 3.64
CA CYS A 56 11.13 -12.60 4.25
C CYS A 56 12.20 -11.52 4.04
N VAL A 57 13.47 -11.84 4.27
CA VAL A 57 14.62 -10.94 4.05
C VAL A 57 14.69 -10.51 2.59
N ASP A 58 14.60 -11.45 1.64
CA ASP A 58 14.56 -11.16 0.21
C ASP A 58 13.35 -10.29 -0.16
N SER A 59 12.17 -10.59 0.40
CA SER A 59 10.96 -9.77 0.17
C SER A 59 11.07 -8.35 0.73
N LEU A 60 11.75 -8.16 1.87
CA LEU A 60 11.98 -6.85 2.48
C LEU A 60 13.05 -6.06 1.72
N TRP A 61 14.17 -6.70 1.35
CA TRP A 61 15.24 -6.05 0.61
C TRP A 61 14.84 -5.70 -0.83
N LEU A 62 14.04 -6.56 -1.48
CA LEU A 62 13.45 -6.26 -2.79
C LEU A 62 12.47 -5.09 -2.72
N LYS A 63 11.68 -4.95 -1.63
CA LYS A 63 10.85 -3.76 -1.40
C LYS A 63 11.71 -2.50 -1.27
N GLU A 64 12.79 -2.56 -0.50
CA GLU A 64 13.75 -1.46 -0.33
C GLU A 64 14.33 -0.99 -1.67
N LEU A 65 14.70 -1.91 -2.58
CA LEU A 65 15.15 -1.54 -3.94
C LEU A 65 14.03 -0.99 -4.84
N THR A 66 12.77 -1.38 -4.63
CA THR A 66 11.63 -0.78 -5.35
C THR A 66 11.10 0.52 -4.71
N SER A 67 11.71 0.99 -3.62
CA SER A 67 11.26 2.17 -2.88
C SER A 67 11.25 3.44 -3.76
N LEU A 68 10.28 4.31 -3.50
CA LEU A 68 10.15 5.61 -4.17
C LEU A 68 10.88 6.72 -3.42
N ASP A 69 11.30 6.47 -2.18
CA ASP A 69 11.85 7.45 -1.25
C ASP A 69 13.16 8.05 -1.81
N LEU A 70 14.03 7.20 -2.37
CA LEU A 70 15.27 7.60 -3.02
C LEU A 70 15.05 8.57 -4.21
N TYR A 71 13.98 8.37 -4.98
CA TYR A 71 13.56 9.26 -6.06
C TYR A 71 12.97 10.57 -5.51
N ALA A 72 12.11 10.49 -4.50
CA ALA A 72 11.51 11.67 -3.87
C ALA A 72 12.59 12.58 -3.28
N ASP A 73 13.54 12.02 -2.52
CA ASP A 73 14.64 12.73 -1.91
C ASP A 73 15.58 13.35 -2.95
N LEU A 74 15.97 12.60 -3.99
CA LEU A 74 16.87 13.13 -5.03
C LEU A 74 16.20 14.23 -5.86
N SER A 75 14.93 14.04 -6.22
CA SER A 75 14.14 15.03 -6.97
C SER A 75 13.77 16.26 -6.13
N ALA A 76 13.77 16.15 -4.80
CA ALA A 76 13.65 17.26 -3.86
C ALA A 76 14.96 18.06 -3.77
N ASP A 77 16.12 17.41 -3.61
CA ASP A 77 17.42 18.09 -3.63
C ASP A 77 17.63 18.85 -4.94
N ILE A 78 17.50 18.20 -6.10
CA ILE A 78 17.81 18.81 -7.42
C ILE A 78 17.05 20.13 -7.65
N LYS A 79 15.82 20.24 -7.16
CA LYS A 79 14.99 21.46 -7.28
C LYS A 79 15.37 22.58 -6.31
N ASN A 80 16.05 22.23 -5.22
CA ASN A 80 16.44 23.14 -4.14
C ASN A 80 17.97 23.26 -3.99
N ILE A 81 18.75 22.85 -5.00
CA ILE A 81 20.21 23.02 -5.00
C ILE A 81 20.53 24.52 -4.90
N ASP A 82 21.14 24.91 -3.79
CA ASP A 82 22.00 26.08 -3.73
C ASP A 82 23.41 25.67 -4.18
N LEU A 83 23.94 26.31 -5.22
CA LEU A 83 25.31 26.09 -5.69
C LEU A 83 26.31 27.03 -5.00
N ASP A 84 25.83 28.12 -4.40
CA ASP A 84 26.67 29.15 -3.78
C ASP A 84 26.93 28.84 -2.28
N GLU A 85 26.15 27.93 -1.67
CA GLU A 85 26.40 27.39 -0.33
C GLU A 85 27.71 26.58 -0.26
N LYS A 86 28.69 27.07 0.51
CA LYS A 86 29.98 26.40 0.72
C LYS A 86 29.85 25.17 1.61
N VAL A 87 30.19 23.99 1.09
CA VAL A 87 30.16 22.73 1.85
C VAL A 87 31.55 22.30 2.28
N GLU A 88 31.78 22.20 3.59
CA GLU A 88 32.97 21.54 4.13
C GLU A 88 32.90 20.02 3.95
N TYR A 89 33.87 19.48 3.20
CA TYR A 89 34.10 18.05 2.98
C TYR A 89 35.59 17.83 2.65
N ASN A 90 36.12 16.63 2.94
CA ASN A 90 37.53 16.28 2.72
C ASN A 90 37.86 16.01 1.23
N LEU A 91 37.86 17.07 0.44
CA LEU A 91 38.27 17.09 -0.97
C LEU A 91 38.86 18.48 -1.27
N SER A 92 40.14 18.55 -1.64
CA SER A 92 40.77 19.82 -2.00
C SER A 92 40.38 20.27 -3.41
N THR A 93 40.21 21.58 -3.61
CA THR A 93 39.84 22.20 -4.89
C THR A 93 40.82 21.83 -6.00
N GLU A 94 42.12 21.76 -5.74
CA GLU A 94 43.11 21.38 -6.76
C GLU A 94 43.04 19.89 -7.15
N LEU A 95 42.74 18.99 -6.19
CA LEU A 95 42.48 17.58 -6.52
C LEU A 95 41.18 17.42 -7.32
N LEU A 96 40.15 18.20 -7.00
CA LEU A 96 38.90 18.22 -7.77
C LEU A 96 39.13 18.75 -9.20
N LYS A 97 39.80 19.90 -9.37
CA LYS A 97 40.16 20.44 -10.70
C LYS A 97 40.93 19.42 -11.54
N LYS A 98 41.93 18.76 -10.96
CA LYS A 98 42.68 17.68 -11.62
C LYS A 98 41.74 16.56 -12.08
N ARG A 99 40.91 16.04 -11.18
CA ARG A 99 39.97 14.94 -11.46
C ARG A 99 38.87 15.29 -12.47
N LEU A 100 38.42 16.56 -12.51
CA LEU A 100 37.48 17.04 -13.52
C LEU A 100 38.16 17.12 -14.89
N LYS A 101 39.40 17.62 -14.97
CA LYS A 101 40.18 17.60 -16.22
C LYS A 101 40.51 16.18 -16.70
N GLU A 102 40.69 15.23 -15.79
CA GLU A 102 40.87 13.80 -16.09
C GLU A 102 39.57 13.09 -16.51
N LEU A 103 38.39 13.68 -16.24
CA LEU A 103 37.10 13.26 -16.78
C LEU A 103 36.82 13.91 -18.15
N ASP A 104 37.09 15.21 -18.27
CA ASP A 104 37.00 16.01 -19.50
C ASP A 104 37.76 15.32 -20.65
N ALA A 105 39.04 14.99 -20.43
CA ALA A 105 39.87 14.30 -21.41
C ALA A 105 39.44 12.86 -21.79
N LYS A 106 38.40 12.30 -21.13
CA LYS A 106 37.80 10.99 -21.45
C LYS A 106 36.41 11.10 -22.08
N SER A 107 35.82 12.28 -22.12
CA SER A 107 34.38 12.48 -22.30
C SER A 107 34.07 13.39 -23.50
N PRO A 108 32.93 13.19 -24.19
CA PRO A 108 32.43 14.14 -25.19
C PRO A 108 31.69 15.35 -24.58
N PHE A 109 31.66 15.48 -23.24
CA PHE A 109 31.12 16.63 -22.51
C PHE A 109 32.24 17.62 -22.13
N ASN A 110 31.92 18.91 -22.02
CA ASN A 110 32.86 19.94 -21.56
C ASN A 110 32.80 20.09 -20.03
N ILE A 111 33.74 19.47 -19.30
CA ILE A 111 33.66 19.24 -17.86
C ILE A 111 34.51 20.28 -17.10
N GLU A 112 34.09 21.55 -17.21
CA GLU A 112 34.78 22.68 -16.60
C GLU A 112 34.60 22.75 -15.06
N TYR A 113 35.71 23.01 -14.36
CA TYR A 113 35.67 23.35 -12.94
C TYR A 113 34.91 24.67 -12.71
N ASN A 114 33.93 24.63 -11.80
CA ASN A 114 33.27 25.82 -11.27
C ASN A 114 32.93 25.61 -9.78
N PRO A 115 32.89 26.68 -8.95
CA PRO A 115 32.65 26.56 -7.51
C PRO A 115 31.30 25.90 -7.16
N GLY A 116 30.28 26.08 -8.01
CA GLY A 116 28.97 25.46 -7.82
C GLY A 116 29.02 23.94 -7.93
N LEU A 117 29.67 23.42 -8.96
CA LEU A 117 29.90 21.99 -9.12
C LEU A 117 30.75 21.41 -7.97
N GLU A 118 31.74 22.15 -7.46
CA GLU A 118 32.47 21.75 -6.25
C GLU A 118 31.55 21.62 -5.02
N ASN A 119 30.75 22.65 -4.73
CA ASN A 119 29.83 22.65 -3.60
C ASN A 119 28.80 21.52 -3.70
N LEU A 120 28.25 21.27 -4.89
CA LEU A 120 27.30 20.19 -5.15
C LEU A 120 27.92 18.80 -4.96
N ILE A 121 29.10 18.56 -5.54
CA ILE A 121 29.87 17.32 -5.35
C ILE A 121 30.13 17.09 -3.85
N LYS A 122 30.60 18.12 -3.13
CA LYS A 122 30.87 18.03 -1.68
C LYS A 122 29.60 17.78 -0.86
N SER A 123 28.48 18.42 -1.19
CA SER A 123 27.17 18.17 -0.57
C SER A 123 26.75 16.71 -0.72
N TRP A 124 26.83 16.17 -1.93
CA TRP A 124 26.41 14.80 -2.22
C TRP A 124 27.34 13.74 -1.63
N LEU A 125 28.66 13.96 -1.66
CA LEU A 125 29.61 13.08 -0.98
C LEU A 125 29.42 13.05 0.55
N LYS A 126 29.06 14.20 1.15
CA LYS A 126 28.78 14.35 2.59
C LYS A 126 27.45 13.70 2.99
N ASN A 127 26.38 13.99 2.24
CA ASN A 127 25.00 13.75 2.66
C ASN A 127 24.36 12.51 2.00
N ARG A 128 24.85 12.08 0.82
CA ARG A 128 24.21 11.06 -0.04
C ARG A 128 25.03 9.80 -0.27
N LYS A 129 26.13 9.57 0.46
CA LYS A 129 26.96 8.35 0.33
C LYS A 129 26.14 7.05 0.25
N ARG A 130 25.27 6.78 1.25
CA ARG A 130 24.38 5.60 1.27
C ARG A 130 23.37 5.52 0.12
N ALA A 131 23.02 6.65 -0.49
CA ALA A 131 22.17 6.69 -1.68
C ALA A 131 22.98 6.21 -2.90
N PHE A 132 24.20 6.71 -3.09
CA PHE A 132 25.08 6.26 -4.18
C PHE A 132 25.47 4.78 -4.07
N GLU A 133 25.74 4.27 -2.86
CA GLU A 133 26.00 2.83 -2.61
C GLU A 133 24.85 1.93 -3.08
N ARG A 134 23.59 2.39 -2.96
CA ARG A 134 22.39 1.71 -3.50
C ARG A 134 22.26 1.89 -5.01
N LEU A 135 22.43 3.12 -5.51
CA LEU A 135 22.27 3.44 -6.93
C LEU A 135 23.25 2.64 -7.79
N MET A 136 24.52 2.52 -7.38
CA MET A 136 25.54 1.73 -8.07
C MET A 136 25.19 0.23 -8.15
N ALA A 137 24.50 -0.31 -7.14
CA ALA A 137 24.01 -1.70 -7.16
C ALA A 137 22.84 -1.90 -8.15
N VAL A 138 22.01 -0.87 -8.32
CA VAL A 138 20.89 -0.85 -9.27
C VAL A 138 21.38 -0.57 -10.70
N SER A 139 22.45 0.20 -10.87
CA SER A 139 23.16 0.42 -12.13
C SER A 139 23.67 -0.86 -12.78
N GLU A 140 24.11 -1.86 -12.01
CA GLU A 140 24.60 -3.13 -12.56
C GLU A 140 23.54 -3.87 -13.40
N TYR A 141 22.25 -3.62 -13.14
CA TYR A 141 21.15 -4.14 -13.96
C TYR A 141 20.78 -3.23 -15.14
N TYR A 142 20.72 -1.90 -14.93
CA TYR A 142 20.19 -0.97 -15.94
C TYR A 142 21.22 -0.36 -16.89
N PHE A 143 22.46 -0.08 -16.45
CA PHE A 143 23.44 0.62 -17.29
C PHE A 143 23.78 -0.13 -18.59
N PRO A 144 23.93 -1.47 -18.63
CA PRO A 144 24.13 -2.19 -19.88
C PRO A 144 22.99 -2.00 -20.90
N LEU A 145 21.75 -1.87 -20.43
CA LEU A 145 20.57 -1.62 -21.28
C LEU A 145 20.57 -0.20 -21.86
N PHE A 146 21.08 0.76 -21.09
CA PHE A 146 21.20 2.14 -21.51
C PHE A 146 22.35 2.28 -22.51
N GLU A 147 23.51 1.70 -22.20
CA GLU A 147 24.72 1.73 -23.03
C GLU A 147 24.46 1.11 -24.42
N GLU A 148 23.76 -0.03 -24.50
CA GLU A 148 23.38 -0.63 -25.79
C GLU A 148 22.49 0.31 -26.63
N ALA A 149 21.50 0.95 -26.01
CA ALA A 149 20.59 1.87 -26.70
C ALA A 149 21.27 3.19 -27.12
N LEU A 150 22.14 3.73 -26.28
CA LEU A 150 22.90 4.96 -26.54
C LEU A 150 23.92 4.73 -27.67
N ALA A 151 24.70 3.65 -27.59
CA ALA A 151 25.65 3.26 -28.63
C ALA A 151 24.98 3.09 -30.00
N ARG A 152 23.81 2.42 -30.04
CA ARG A 152 23.01 2.20 -31.27
C ARG A 152 22.58 3.50 -31.98
N LYS A 153 22.61 4.65 -31.31
CA LYS A 153 22.27 5.97 -31.88
C LYS A 153 23.48 6.93 -31.95
N ASN A 154 24.70 6.45 -31.67
CA ASN A 154 25.93 7.27 -31.50
C ASN A 154 25.75 8.38 -30.45
N VAL A 155 25.11 8.06 -29.32
CA VAL A 155 24.92 8.97 -28.18
C VAL A 155 25.94 8.61 -27.07
N PRO A 156 26.57 9.59 -26.41
CA PRO A 156 27.52 9.38 -25.31
C PRO A 156 27.00 8.42 -24.23
N LEU A 157 27.85 7.50 -23.78
CA LEU A 157 27.46 6.48 -22.79
C LEU A 157 27.22 7.09 -21.41
N GLU A 158 27.83 8.23 -21.11
CA GLU A 158 27.69 9.02 -19.88
C GLU A 158 26.23 9.43 -19.66
N ILE A 159 25.42 9.55 -20.72
CA ILE A 159 23.99 9.87 -20.61
C ILE A 159 23.21 8.80 -19.81
N LYS A 160 23.76 7.61 -19.57
CA LYS A 160 23.23 6.63 -18.59
C LYS A 160 23.07 7.22 -17.18
N TYR A 161 23.91 8.20 -16.79
CA TYR A 161 23.79 8.90 -15.51
C TYR A 161 22.55 9.80 -15.44
N LEU A 162 21.94 10.17 -16.57
CA LEU A 162 20.73 11.00 -16.57
C LEU A 162 19.54 10.27 -15.97
N ALA A 163 19.42 8.95 -16.17
CA ALA A 163 18.38 8.14 -15.53
C ALA A 163 18.53 8.08 -14.00
N VAL A 164 19.74 8.31 -13.48
CA VAL A 164 19.97 8.50 -12.03
C VAL A 164 19.37 9.84 -11.58
N VAL A 165 19.69 10.94 -12.28
CA VAL A 165 19.20 12.30 -11.99
C VAL A 165 17.66 12.39 -12.12
N GLU A 166 17.09 11.80 -13.17
CA GLU A 166 15.66 11.87 -13.47
C GLU A 166 14.80 10.93 -12.60
N SER A 167 15.24 9.71 -12.30
CA SER A 167 14.39 8.69 -11.67
C SER A 167 14.97 8.00 -10.43
N ALA A 168 16.19 8.31 -10.03
CA ALA A 168 16.99 7.49 -9.11
C ALA A 168 17.04 6.00 -9.52
N LEU A 169 17.03 5.73 -10.84
CA LEU A 169 16.91 4.40 -11.46
C LEU A 169 15.65 3.61 -11.10
N ASN A 170 14.56 4.28 -10.66
CA ASN A 170 13.29 3.62 -10.39
C ASN A 170 12.38 3.63 -11.65
N PRO A 171 12.09 2.49 -12.29
CA PRO A 171 11.29 2.43 -13.51
C PRO A 171 9.80 2.70 -13.30
N LYS A 172 9.36 2.84 -12.05
CA LYS A 172 8.00 3.23 -11.66
C LYS A 172 7.94 4.62 -11.03
N ALA A 173 9.02 5.40 -11.08
CA ALA A 173 9.00 6.81 -10.71
C ALA A 173 7.97 7.56 -11.56
N VAL A 174 7.06 8.29 -10.90
CA VAL A 174 6.08 9.17 -11.54
C VAL A 174 6.19 10.55 -10.91
N SER A 175 6.48 11.57 -11.71
CA SER A 175 6.56 12.94 -11.22
C SER A 175 5.18 13.54 -10.95
N ARG A 176 5.14 14.61 -10.17
CA ARG A 176 3.92 15.38 -9.88
C ARG A 176 3.18 15.87 -11.14
N VAL A 177 3.84 15.95 -12.30
CA VAL A 177 3.26 16.37 -13.59
C VAL A 177 3.01 15.21 -14.56
N GLY A 178 3.19 13.95 -14.14
CA GLY A 178 2.91 12.77 -14.96
C GLY A 178 4.04 12.34 -15.89
N ALA A 179 5.26 12.85 -15.68
CA ALA A 179 6.48 12.24 -16.22
C ALA A 179 6.64 10.82 -15.63
N THR A 180 7.17 9.84 -16.37
CA THR A 180 7.15 8.44 -15.91
C THR A 180 8.36 7.64 -16.39
N GLY A 181 8.82 6.74 -15.52
CA GLY A 181 9.85 5.75 -15.80
C GLY A 181 11.29 6.24 -15.64
N LEU A 182 12.25 5.39 -16.03
CA LEU A 182 13.69 5.61 -15.84
C LEU A 182 14.18 6.95 -16.42
N TRP A 183 13.57 7.34 -17.55
CA TRP A 183 13.89 8.52 -18.33
C TRP A 183 12.85 9.66 -18.15
N GLN A 184 11.90 9.51 -17.22
CA GLN A 184 10.85 10.49 -16.93
C GLN A 184 10.15 11.06 -18.19
N PHE A 185 9.71 10.20 -19.11
CA PHE A 185 8.98 10.66 -20.29
C PHE A 185 7.62 11.26 -19.90
N MET A 186 7.33 12.48 -20.34
CA MET A 186 5.98 13.04 -20.36
C MET A 186 5.09 12.25 -21.32
N TYR A 187 3.79 12.10 -21.01
CA TYR A 187 2.87 11.22 -21.76
C TYR A 187 2.87 11.44 -23.28
N GLN A 188 2.76 12.70 -23.72
CA GLN A 188 2.75 13.03 -25.16
C GLN A 188 4.13 12.84 -25.81
N THR A 189 5.22 13.17 -25.10
CA THR A 189 6.59 12.95 -25.57
C THR A 189 6.87 11.45 -25.73
N GLY A 190 6.42 10.61 -24.79
CA GLY A 190 6.52 9.15 -24.93
C GLY A 190 5.84 8.65 -26.21
N LYS A 191 4.61 9.12 -26.49
CA LYS A 191 3.92 8.80 -27.74
C LYS A 191 4.63 9.30 -29.00
N GLN A 192 5.23 10.50 -28.96
CA GLN A 192 6.03 11.04 -30.06
C GLN A 192 7.24 10.16 -30.39
N TYR A 193 7.82 9.50 -29.39
CA TYR A 193 8.91 8.53 -29.53
C TYR A 193 8.40 7.07 -29.49
N ASN A 194 7.18 6.84 -30.02
CA ASN A 194 6.55 5.54 -30.25
C ASN A 194 6.35 4.63 -29.01
N LEU A 195 6.44 5.16 -27.79
CA LEU A 195 6.13 4.42 -26.57
C LEU A 195 4.60 4.28 -26.44
N HIS A 196 4.12 3.05 -26.32
CA HIS A 196 2.69 2.76 -26.16
C HIS A 196 2.24 2.94 -24.71
N ILE A 197 1.17 3.70 -24.48
CA ILE A 197 0.56 3.88 -23.15
C ILE A 197 -0.96 3.69 -23.22
N ASP A 198 -1.46 2.69 -22.50
CA ASP A 198 -2.88 2.37 -22.33
C ASP A 198 -3.25 2.12 -20.85
N SER A 199 -4.35 1.40 -20.57
CA SER A 199 -4.83 1.07 -19.22
C SER A 199 -4.00 -0.01 -18.51
N TYR A 200 -3.43 -0.96 -19.25
CA TYR A 200 -2.65 -2.09 -18.74
C TYR A 200 -1.13 -1.83 -18.81
N VAL A 201 -0.66 -1.15 -19.85
CA VAL A 201 0.77 -1.01 -20.19
C VAL A 201 1.17 0.47 -20.28
N ASP A 202 2.33 0.81 -19.71
CA ASP A 202 3.02 2.08 -19.91
C ASP A 202 4.47 1.82 -20.35
N GLU A 203 4.75 1.90 -21.65
CA GLU A 203 6.09 1.63 -22.18
C GLU A 203 7.12 2.74 -21.85
N ARG A 204 6.71 3.83 -21.18
CA ARG A 204 7.63 4.80 -20.57
C ARG A 204 8.37 4.21 -19.36
N SER A 205 7.77 3.20 -18.72
CA SER A 205 8.40 2.40 -17.65
C SER A 205 9.22 1.22 -18.18
N ASP A 206 9.14 0.87 -19.47
CA ASP A 206 9.85 -0.25 -20.08
C ASP A 206 11.35 0.09 -20.27
N PRO A 207 12.29 -0.62 -19.60
CA PRO A 207 13.71 -0.23 -19.62
C PRO A 207 14.39 -0.32 -20.99
N LEU A 208 13.88 -1.14 -21.91
CA LEU A 208 14.44 -1.24 -23.26
C LEU A 208 13.87 -0.13 -24.15
N LYS A 209 12.54 -0.04 -24.22
CA LYS A 209 11.86 0.89 -25.14
C LYS A 209 12.09 2.34 -24.74
N ALA A 210 11.99 2.67 -23.45
CA ALA A 210 12.26 4.02 -22.98
C ALA A 210 13.73 4.44 -23.22
N SER A 211 14.67 3.50 -23.26
CA SER A 211 16.08 3.80 -23.52
C SER A 211 16.37 4.03 -25.01
N ASP A 212 15.78 3.27 -25.93
CA ASP A 212 15.90 3.57 -27.37
C ASP A 212 15.19 4.89 -27.73
N ALA A 213 14.04 5.17 -27.11
CA ALA A 213 13.35 6.46 -27.20
C ALA A 213 14.18 7.63 -26.63
N ALA A 214 14.84 7.44 -25.48
CA ALA A 214 15.75 8.44 -24.90
C ALA A 214 16.96 8.69 -25.80
N ALA A 215 17.63 7.64 -26.29
CA ALA A 215 18.74 7.77 -27.22
C ALA A 215 18.31 8.45 -28.54
N GLN A 216 17.12 8.16 -29.06
CA GLN A 216 16.56 8.85 -30.23
C GLN A 216 16.27 10.34 -29.93
N TYR A 217 15.75 10.67 -28.75
CA TYR A 217 15.55 12.06 -28.32
C TYR A 217 16.89 12.81 -28.26
N MET A 218 17.91 12.23 -27.64
CA MET A 218 19.24 12.84 -27.50
C MET A 218 19.90 13.08 -28.86
N SER A 219 19.88 12.07 -29.74
CA SER A 219 20.37 12.20 -31.13
C SER A 219 19.64 13.31 -31.91
N ASN A 220 18.34 13.50 -31.65
CA ASN A 220 17.55 14.58 -32.26
C ASN A 220 17.88 15.96 -31.69
N MET A 221 18.07 16.10 -30.38
CA MET A 221 18.43 17.39 -29.78
C MET A 221 19.87 17.78 -30.10
N TYR A 222 20.79 16.83 -30.19
CA TYR A 222 22.19 17.11 -30.56
C TYR A 222 22.29 17.67 -31.98
N ARG A 223 21.45 17.18 -32.91
CA ARG A 223 21.32 17.74 -34.27
C ARG A 223 20.77 19.18 -34.32
N ILE A 224 20.18 19.67 -33.22
CA ILE A 224 19.66 21.04 -33.09
C ILE A 224 20.67 21.96 -32.40
N PHE A 225 21.40 21.47 -31.40
CA PHE A 225 22.24 22.30 -30.53
C PHE A 225 23.75 22.13 -30.71
N GLY A 226 24.24 21.03 -31.30
CA GLY A 226 25.67 20.74 -31.47
C GLY A 226 26.46 20.48 -30.17
N ASP A 227 25.86 20.69 -29.01
CA ASP A 227 26.47 20.64 -27.68
C ASP A 227 25.67 19.74 -26.73
N TRP A 228 26.35 18.89 -25.95
CA TRP A 228 25.69 17.92 -25.08
C TRP A 228 25.15 18.52 -23.78
N ASP A 229 25.71 19.61 -23.25
CA ASP A 229 25.15 20.28 -22.06
C ASP A 229 23.83 21.00 -22.42
N LEU A 230 23.74 21.60 -23.60
CA LEU A 230 22.50 22.12 -24.17
C LEU A 230 21.47 21.01 -24.40
N VAL A 231 21.88 19.83 -24.86
CA VAL A 231 21.00 18.65 -24.97
C VAL A 231 20.42 18.29 -23.61
N LEU A 232 21.25 18.18 -22.56
CA LEU A 232 20.78 17.92 -21.19
C LEU A 232 19.83 19.02 -20.67
N ALA A 233 20.16 20.29 -20.87
CA ALA A 233 19.30 21.41 -20.50
C ALA A 233 17.97 21.39 -21.29
N SER A 234 17.98 20.92 -22.53
CA SER A 234 16.78 20.79 -23.38
C SER A 234 15.90 19.60 -22.95
N TYR A 235 16.49 18.54 -22.42
CA TYR A 235 15.77 17.39 -21.86
C TYR A 235 14.85 17.84 -20.71
N ASN A 236 15.43 18.58 -19.75
CA ASN A 236 14.72 19.05 -18.57
C ASN A 236 13.74 20.22 -18.85
N SER A 237 14.14 21.18 -19.68
CA SER A 237 13.37 22.44 -19.87
C SER A 237 12.54 22.51 -21.17
N GLY A 238 12.75 21.56 -22.09
CA GLY A 238 12.29 21.61 -23.48
C GLY A 238 13.18 22.51 -24.36
N PRO A 239 13.45 22.12 -25.64
CA PRO A 239 14.35 22.86 -26.53
C PRO A 239 13.92 24.33 -26.76
N GLY A 240 12.62 24.62 -26.72
CA GLY A 240 12.08 25.98 -26.85
C GLY A 240 12.46 26.93 -25.70
N ASN A 241 12.82 26.41 -24.53
CA ASN A 241 13.34 27.23 -23.42
C ASN A 241 14.86 27.42 -23.51
N VAL A 242 15.62 26.41 -23.94
CA VAL A 242 17.05 26.56 -24.27
C VAL A 242 17.25 27.60 -25.38
N ALA A 243 16.53 27.47 -26.50
CA ALA A 243 16.58 28.45 -27.60
C ALA A 243 16.14 29.87 -27.17
N LYS A 244 15.29 29.99 -26.15
CA LYS A 244 14.91 31.28 -25.55
C LYS A 244 16.02 31.84 -24.64
N ALA A 245 16.77 30.98 -23.95
CA ALA A 245 17.90 31.36 -23.12
C ALA A 245 19.12 31.80 -23.97
N ILE A 246 19.39 31.12 -25.10
CA ILE A 246 20.39 31.52 -26.10
C ILE A 246 20.05 32.91 -26.70
N ARG A 247 18.79 33.15 -27.08
CA ARG A 247 18.38 34.50 -27.54
C ARG A 247 18.47 35.57 -26.44
N ARG A 248 18.40 35.21 -25.15
CA ARG A 248 18.55 36.12 -24.02
C ARG A 248 20.00 36.34 -23.57
N SER A 249 20.94 35.48 -23.96
CA SER A 249 22.38 35.66 -23.73
C SER A 249 23.07 36.50 -24.81
N GLY A 250 22.33 36.93 -25.84
CA GLY A 250 22.89 37.57 -27.02
C GLY A 250 23.45 36.60 -28.07
N GLY A 251 23.03 35.33 -28.03
CA GLY A 251 23.48 34.30 -28.98
C GLY A 251 24.64 33.43 -28.47
N GLN A 252 24.90 33.39 -27.16
CA GLN A 252 25.89 32.46 -26.60
C GLN A 252 25.30 31.04 -26.57
N GLU A 253 26.06 30.04 -27.02
CA GLU A 253 25.59 28.66 -27.23
C GLU A 253 26.18 27.63 -26.25
N ASN A 254 26.92 28.05 -25.22
CA ASN A 254 27.36 27.15 -24.14
C ASN A 254 26.42 27.23 -22.91
N TYR A 255 26.21 26.10 -22.24
CA TYR A 255 25.35 25.99 -21.05
C TYR A 255 25.67 27.01 -19.95
N TRP A 256 26.94 27.13 -19.52
CA TRP A 256 27.34 27.99 -18.40
C TRP A 256 27.03 29.46 -18.67
N ASN A 257 27.24 29.90 -19.91
CA ASN A 257 26.90 31.23 -20.40
C ASN A 257 25.37 31.48 -20.40
N ILE A 258 24.56 30.54 -20.92
CA ILE A 258 23.09 30.72 -20.93
C ILE A 258 22.42 30.43 -19.59
N ARG A 259 23.13 29.80 -18.63
CA ARG A 259 22.56 29.23 -17.39
C ARG A 259 21.63 30.19 -16.66
N ARG A 260 22.03 31.46 -16.50
CA ARG A 260 21.24 32.49 -15.78
C ARG A 260 19.87 32.78 -16.43
N ASN A 261 19.71 32.48 -17.72
CA ASN A 261 18.49 32.68 -18.50
C ASN A 261 17.57 31.43 -18.56
N LEU A 262 18.03 30.27 -18.09
CA LEU A 262 17.26 29.02 -18.02
C LEU A 262 16.30 29.01 -16.80
N PRO A 263 15.25 28.16 -16.80
CA PRO A 263 14.40 27.93 -15.61
C PRO A 263 15.22 27.44 -14.41
N LYS A 264 14.86 27.84 -13.18
CA LYS A 264 15.63 27.54 -11.96
C LYS A 264 15.97 26.05 -11.79
N GLU A 265 15.00 25.16 -12.00
CA GLU A 265 15.21 23.70 -11.90
C GLU A 265 16.32 23.22 -12.87
N THR A 266 16.37 23.79 -14.07
CA THR A 266 17.38 23.51 -15.11
C THR A 266 18.76 24.12 -14.81
N GLN A 267 18.83 25.14 -13.93
CA GLN A 267 20.11 25.72 -13.50
C GLN A 267 20.88 24.84 -12.51
N GLY A 268 20.23 23.84 -11.89
CA GLY A 268 20.89 22.80 -11.09
C GLY A 268 21.13 21.49 -11.88
N TYR A 269 20.46 21.31 -13.01
CA TYR A 269 20.32 20.01 -13.68
C TYR A 269 21.61 19.47 -14.34
N VAL A 270 22.31 20.27 -15.14
CA VAL A 270 23.60 19.84 -15.73
C VAL A 270 24.69 19.69 -14.64
N PRO A 271 24.82 20.59 -13.65
CA PRO A 271 25.66 20.34 -12.47
C PRO A 271 25.32 19.03 -11.75
N ALA A 272 24.04 18.68 -11.60
CA ALA A 272 23.61 17.42 -10.98
C ALA A 272 24.01 16.18 -11.81
N PHE A 273 23.98 16.26 -13.14
CA PHE A 273 24.49 15.22 -14.02
C PHE A 273 26.02 15.07 -13.90
N LEU A 274 26.77 16.18 -13.97
CA LEU A 274 28.24 16.17 -13.85
C LEU A 274 28.70 15.69 -12.46
N ALA A 275 27.99 16.09 -11.39
CA ALA A 275 28.25 15.60 -10.04
C ALA A 275 27.94 14.11 -9.89
N THR A 276 26.89 13.60 -10.55
CA THR A 276 26.60 12.15 -10.60
C THR A 276 27.76 11.40 -11.24
N MET A 277 28.15 11.80 -12.46
CA MET A 277 29.26 11.19 -13.20
C MET A 277 30.57 11.20 -12.41
N TYR A 278 30.93 12.32 -11.77
CA TYR A 278 32.12 12.42 -10.92
C TYR A 278 32.08 11.44 -9.75
N ILE A 279 30.94 11.29 -9.07
CA ILE A 279 30.78 10.38 -7.92
C ILE A 279 30.82 8.91 -8.36
N TYR A 280 30.40 8.59 -9.60
CA TYR A 280 30.51 7.24 -10.16
C TYR A 280 31.93 6.88 -10.59
N GLU A 281 32.68 7.77 -11.23
CA GLU A 281 34.08 7.52 -11.60
C GLU A 281 34.95 7.35 -10.35
N TYR A 282 34.96 8.34 -9.46
CA TYR A 282 35.85 8.38 -8.29
C TYR A 282 35.23 7.77 -7.02
N HIS A 283 34.34 6.78 -7.19
CA HIS A 283 33.57 6.21 -6.07
C HIS A 283 34.49 5.55 -5.02
N LYS A 284 35.58 4.90 -5.47
CA LYS A 284 36.54 4.17 -4.63
C LYS A 284 37.34 5.12 -3.75
N GLU A 285 37.76 6.25 -4.30
CA GLU A 285 38.56 7.27 -3.64
C GLU A 285 37.78 8.05 -2.59
N HIS A 286 36.45 8.05 -2.68
CA HIS A 286 35.54 8.55 -1.63
C HIS A 286 35.02 7.42 -0.70
N GLY A 287 35.59 6.21 -0.86
CA GLY A 287 35.26 5.02 -0.09
C GLY A 287 33.80 4.55 -0.23
N ILE A 288 33.13 4.89 -1.34
CA ILE A 288 31.76 4.52 -1.66
C ILE A 288 31.78 3.10 -2.22
N VAL A 289 31.28 2.13 -1.45
CA VAL A 289 31.28 0.72 -1.84
C VAL A 289 29.88 0.35 -2.34
N PRO A 290 29.70 -0.02 -3.62
CA PRO A 290 28.41 -0.46 -4.13
C PRO A 290 27.85 -1.62 -3.31
N ASN A 291 26.56 -1.57 -3.01
CA ASN A 291 25.84 -2.72 -2.48
C ASN A 291 25.84 -3.87 -3.52
N ARG A 292 25.66 -5.10 -3.05
CA ARG A 292 25.53 -6.26 -3.95
C ARG A 292 24.24 -6.14 -4.77
N ALA A 293 24.32 -6.22 -6.10
CA ALA A 293 23.14 -6.33 -6.96
C ALA A 293 22.41 -7.67 -6.75
N ILE A 294 21.07 -7.66 -6.71
CA ILE A 294 20.26 -8.89 -6.59
C ILE A 294 20.28 -9.68 -7.91
N ILE A 295 20.08 -8.97 -9.01
CA ILE A 295 19.82 -9.51 -10.35
C ILE A 295 20.77 -8.81 -11.31
N LYS A 296 21.58 -9.58 -12.03
CA LYS A 296 22.42 -9.07 -13.12
C LYS A 296 21.68 -9.24 -14.45
N HIS A 297 21.85 -8.32 -15.39
CA HIS A 297 21.03 -8.31 -16.62
C HIS A 297 21.06 -9.66 -17.37
N PHE A 298 22.24 -10.28 -17.51
CA PHE A 298 22.46 -11.55 -18.20
C PHE A 298 21.79 -12.77 -17.54
N GLN A 299 21.21 -12.62 -16.34
CA GLN A 299 20.50 -13.70 -15.64
C GLN A 299 18.98 -13.66 -15.91
N THR A 300 18.54 -12.81 -16.84
CA THR A 300 17.12 -12.61 -17.18
C THR A 300 16.89 -12.69 -18.68
N ASP A 301 15.76 -13.27 -19.08
CA ASP A 301 15.33 -13.40 -20.47
C ASP A 301 13.79 -13.27 -20.57
N THR A 302 13.25 -13.15 -21.79
CA THR A 302 11.84 -12.78 -22.05
C THR A 302 11.05 -13.86 -22.79
N VAL A 303 9.93 -14.30 -22.21
CA VAL A 303 8.95 -15.19 -22.87
C VAL A 303 7.81 -14.37 -23.48
N GLY A 304 7.37 -14.74 -24.68
CA GLY A 304 6.22 -14.13 -25.36
C GLY A 304 4.90 -14.71 -24.88
N ILE A 305 3.99 -13.85 -24.38
CA ILE A 305 2.73 -14.25 -23.75
C ILE A 305 1.60 -14.34 -24.77
N ARG A 306 0.99 -15.53 -24.90
CA ARG A 306 -0.09 -15.86 -25.86
C ARG A 306 -1.51 -15.72 -25.30
N LYS A 307 -1.71 -15.81 -23.99
CA LYS A 307 -3.01 -15.56 -23.32
C LYS A 307 -2.86 -14.60 -22.14
N GLN A 308 -3.88 -13.78 -21.87
CA GLN A 308 -3.88 -12.82 -20.75
C GLN A 308 -3.58 -13.52 -19.42
N ILE A 309 -2.62 -13.02 -18.65
CA ILE A 309 -2.17 -13.62 -17.40
C ILE A 309 -1.82 -12.56 -16.35
N SER A 310 -2.17 -12.81 -15.08
CA SER A 310 -1.83 -11.92 -13.96
C SER A 310 -0.50 -12.29 -13.30
N PHE A 311 0.19 -11.30 -12.70
CA PHE A 311 1.36 -11.56 -11.88
C PHE A 311 1.03 -12.41 -10.65
N LYS A 312 -0.22 -12.41 -10.17
CA LYS A 312 -0.64 -13.34 -9.11
C LYS A 312 -0.57 -14.78 -9.63
N GLN A 313 -1.20 -15.07 -10.77
CA GLN A 313 -1.12 -16.39 -11.40
C GLN A 313 0.32 -16.82 -11.69
N LEU A 314 1.16 -15.93 -12.22
CA LEU A 314 2.59 -16.21 -12.41
C LEU A 314 3.34 -16.48 -11.10
N SER A 315 3.05 -15.70 -10.05
CA SER A 315 3.62 -15.88 -8.71
C SER A 315 3.21 -17.22 -8.08
N ASP A 316 1.92 -17.59 -8.20
CA ASP A 316 1.36 -18.84 -7.68
C ASP A 316 1.84 -20.07 -8.48
N LEU A 317 2.17 -19.91 -9.77
CA LEU A 317 2.59 -21.00 -10.67
C LEU A 317 4.10 -21.21 -10.71
N LEU A 318 4.90 -20.15 -10.80
CA LEU A 318 6.35 -20.23 -10.98
C LEU A 318 7.15 -20.09 -9.67
N ASP A 319 6.48 -19.82 -8.56
CA ASP A 319 7.08 -19.56 -7.24
C ASP A 319 8.10 -18.40 -7.32
N ILE A 320 7.60 -17.25 -7.77
CA ILE A 320 8.34 -15.98 -7.94
C ILE A 320 7.59 -14.88 -7.19
N PRO A 321 8.21 -14.12 -6.27
CA PRO A 321 7.55 -13.01 -5.60
C PRO A 321 6.97 -11.97 -6.58
N ILE A 322 5.73 -11.52 -6.35
CA ILE A 322 5.08 -10.47 -7.18
C ILE A 322 5.96 -9.21 -7.29
N ALA A 323 6.71 -8.84 -6.25
CA ALA A 323 7.66 -7.73 -6.27
C ALA A 323 8.80 -7.93 -7.29
N GLN A 324 9.24 -9.17 -7.53
CA GLN A 324 10.29 -9.49 -8.51
C GLN A 324 9.73 -9.42 -9.93
N LEU A 325 8.51 -9.94 -10.15
CA LEU A 325 7.78 -9.74 -11.40
C LEU A 325 7.58 -8.25 -11.68
N GLN A 326 7.25 -7.44 -10.66
CA GLN A 326 7.08 -6.00 -10.75
C GLN A 326 8.37 -5.20 -11.04
N LEU A 327 9.52 -5.67 -10.56
CA LEU A 327 10.84 -5.08 -10.84
C LEU A 327 11.32 -5.41 -12.25
N LEU A 328 11.17 -6.67 -12.68
CA LEU A 328 11.57 -7.14 -14.01
C LEU A 328 10.63 -6.65 -15.12
N ASN A 329 9.35 -6.44 -14.81
CA ASN A 329 8.30 -6.07 -15.75
C ASN A 329 7.56 -4.79 -15.33
N PRO A 330 8.27 -3.65 -15.23
CA PRO A 330 7.73 -2.44 -14.64
C PRO A 330 6.62 -1.77 -15.46
N SER A 331 6.51 -2.08 -16.76
CA SER A 331 5.54 -1.50 -17.68
C SER A 331 4.10 -1.98 -17.48
N TYR A 332 3.84 -3.08 -16.78
CA TYR A 332 2.48 -3.56 -16.51
C TYR A 332 1.88 -2.89 -15.27
N LYS A 333 1.06 -1.86 -15.52
CA LYS A 333 0.49 -0.92 -14.55
C LYS A 333 -0.39 -1.58 -13.50
N VAL A 334 -1.15 -2.59 -13.90
CA VAL A 334 -2.16 -3.28 -13.08
C VAL A 334 -1.76 -4.71 -12.70
N ASN A 335 -0.49 -5.09 -12.89
CA ASN A 335 0.03 -6.45 -12.64
C ASN A 335 -0.68 -7.54 -13.46
N VAL A 336 -1.15 -7.18 -14.66
CA VAL A 336 -1.74 -8.11 -15.65
C VAL A 336 -1.09 -7.83 -16.99
N ILE A 337 -0.67 -8.90 -17.67
CA ILE A 337 -0.17 -8.85 -19.05
C ILE A 337 -1.37 -9.04 -19.98
N PRO A 338 -1.76 -8.01 -20.75
CA PRO A 338 -2.82 -8.15 -21.73
C PRO A 338 -2.34 -8.92 -22.95
N THR A 339 -3.30 -9.37 -23.75
CA THR A 339 -3.05 -9.93 -25.08
C THR A 339 -3.97 -9.25 -26.08
N TYR A 340 -3.39 -8.67 -27.12
CA TYR A 340 -4.11 -8.02 -28.22
C TYR A 340 -3.84 -8.77 -29.51
N THR A 341 -4.84 -8.95 -30.36
CA THR A 341 -4.77 -9.77 -31.59
C THR A 341 -3.56 -9.46 -32.48
N ASN A 342 -3.12 -8.19 -32.49
CA ASN A 342 -2.05 -7.68 -33.35
C ASN A 342 -0.80 -7.21 -32.56
N LYS A 343 -0.67 -7.50 -31.25
CA LYS A 343 0.51 -7.11 -30.45
C LYS A 343 0.91 -8.18 -29.44
N MET A 344 2.08 -8.78 -29.66
CA MET A 344 2.76 -9.66 -28.70
C MET A 344 3.18 -8.87 -27.47
N HIS A 345 2.99 -9.43 -26.28
CA HIS A 345 3.50 -8.91 -25.02
C HIS A 345 4.53 -9.88 -24.42
N TYR A 346 5.51 -9.35 -23.69
CA TYR A 346 6.68 -10.11 -23.23
C TYR A 346 6.82 -10.04 -21.71
N LEU A 347 7.05 -11.20 -21.09
CA LEU A 347 7.31 -11.36 -19.67
C LEU A 347 8.80 -11.66 -19.47
N ARG A 348 9.54 -10.75 -18.86
CA ARG A 348 10.91 -10.96 -18.38
C ARG A 348 10.92 -11.75 -17.08
N LEU A 349 11.68 -12.84 -17.05
CA LEU A 349 11.87 -13.72 -15.90
C LEU A 349 13.36 -13.98 -15.63
N PRO A 350 13.73 -14.47 -14.44
CA PRO A 350 15.01 -15.14 -14.23
C PRO A 350 15.16 -16.35 -15.16
N ALA A 351 16.38 -16.65 -15.61
CA ALA A 351 16.64 -17.67 -16.65
C ALA A 351 16.16 -19.09 -16.28
N ASP A 352 16.25 -19.49 -15.01
CA ASP A 352 15.70 -20.76 -14.51
C ASP A 352 14.18 -20.83 -14.65
N LYS A 353 13.50 -19.70 -14.45
CA LYS A 353 12.04 -19.57 -14.54
C LYS A 353 11.56 -19.46 -15.99
N VAL A 354 12.39 -18.97 -16.92
CA VAL A 354 12.12 -19.01 -18.37
C VAL A 354 11.96 -20.45 -18.84
N ALA A 355 12.93 -21.32 -18.53
CA ALA A 355 12.87 -22.74 -18.89
C ALA A 355 11.67 -23.46 -18.26
N LEU A 356 11.34 -23.15 -17.00
CA LEU A 356 10.16 -23.68 -16.31
C LEU A 356 8.85 -23.27 -17.00
N PHE A 357 8.75 -22.01 -17.43
CA PHE A 357 7.59 -21.48 -18.15
C PHE A 357 7.44 -22.14 -19.52
N THR A 358 8.47 -22.11 -20.37
CA THR A 358 8.40 -22.64 -21.75
C THR A 358 8.10 -24.15 -21.77
N SER A 359 8.68 -24.92 -20.85
CA SER A 359 8.43 -26.37 -20.74
C SER A 359 7.04 -26.75 -20.23
N ASN A 360 6.24 -25.79 -19.75
CA ASN A 360 4.92 -26.02 -19.16
C ASN A 360 3.84 -25.05 -19.67
N GLU A 361 4.11 -24.32 -20.73
CA GLU A 361 3.33 -23.12 -21.10
C GLU A 361 1.83 -23.43 -21.33
N ASP A 362 1.50 -24.50 -22.04
CA ASP A 362 0.10 -24.86 -22.28
C ASP A 362 -0.62 -25.31 -20.99
N LYS A 363 0.11 -25.88 -20.02
CA LYS A 363 -0.42 -26.24 -18.69
C LYS A 363 -0.68 -24.97 -17.86
N ILE A 364 0.23 -23.99 -17.96
CA ILE A 364 0.11 -22.67 -17.34
C ILE A 364 -1.13 -21.96 -17.87
N TYR A 365 -1.33 -21.93 -19.19
CA TYR A 365 -2.53 -21.35 -19.80
C TYR A 365 -3.81 -22.10 -19.42
N ALA A 366 -3.83 -23.44 -19.43
CA ALA A 366 -4.98 -24.22 -19.02
C ALA A 366 -5.37 -23.99 -17.54
N TYR A 367 -4.38 -23.81 -16.64
CA TYR A 367 -4.64 -23.42 -15.25
C TYR A 367 -5.22 -22.01 -15.15
N VAL A 368 -4.69 -21.04 -15.90
CA VAL A 368 -5.19 -19.66 -15.91
C VAL A 368 -6.63 -19.59 -16.42
N GLU A 369 -6.96 -20.36 -17.46
CA GLU A 369 -8.33 -20.49 -17.99
C GLU A 369 -9.27 -21.13 -16.96
N PHE A 370 -8.83 -22.19 -16.26
CA PHE A 370 -9.58 -22.81 -15.15
C PHE A 370 -9.82 -21.85 -13.98
N GLU A 371 -8.84 -21.03 -13.61
CA GLU A 371 -9.00 -20.00 -12.57
C GLU A 371 -9.96 -18.89 -13.01
N ASN A 372 -9.86 -18.43 -14.26
CA ASN A 372 -10.72 -17.38 -14.80
C ASN A 372 -12.18 -17.87 -14.92
N ALA A 373 -12.40 -19.09 -15.41
CA ALA A 373 -13.72 -19.74 -15.46
C ALA A 373 -14.33 -20.01 -14.06
N ARG A 374 -13.52 -20.04 -13.00
CA ARG A 374 -14.02 -20.07 -11.61
C ARG A 374 -14.48 -18.71 -11.09
N ARG A 375 -13.96 -17.61 -11.65
CA ARG A 375 -14.39 -16.23 -11.36
C ARG A 375 -15.64 -15.88 -12.19
N GLU A 376 -15.64 -16.26 -13.46
CA GLU A 376 -16.79 -16.12 -14.35
C GLU A 376 -17.83 -17.22 -14.12
N ARG A 377 -18.74 -17.01 -13.16
CA ARG A 377 -20.02 -17.74 -13.16
C ARG A 377 -20.99 -17.04 -14.12
N PRO A 378 -21.44 -17.68 -15.22
CA PRO A 378 -22.44 -17.10 -16.10
C PRO A 378 -23.72 -16.81 -15.30
N TYR A 379 -24.35 -15.65 -15.54
CA TYR A 379 -25.62 -15.30 -14.89
C TYR A 379 -26.71 -16.36 -15.13
N GLN A 380 -26.67 -17.02 -16.30
CA GLN A 380 -27.52 -18.15 -16.65
C GLN A 380 -27.34 -19.37 -15.74
N GLN A 381 -26.14 -19.62 -15.19
CA GLN A 381 -25.90 -20.77 -14.31
C GLN A 381 -26.56 -20.57 -12.93
N TYR A 382 -26.79 -19.32 -12.51
CA TYR A 382 -27.64 -18.98 -11.35
C TYR A 382 -29.14 -19.12 -11.66
N LEU A 383 -29.55 -19.12 -12.94
CA LEU A 383 -30.92 -19.38 -13.36
C LEU A 383 -31.18 -20.89 -13.46
N THR A 384 -30.31 -21.65 -14.13
CA THR A 384 -30.48 -23.12 -14.23
C THR A 384 -30.39 -23.81 -12.87
N ALA A 385 -29.45 -23.43 -12.01
CA ALA A 385 -29.41 -23.95 -10.63
C ALA A 385 -30.68 -23.61 -9.84
N ARG A 386 -31.28 -22.43 -10.09
CA ARG A 386 -32.58 -22.06 -9.50
C ARG A 386 -33.72 -22.88 -10.08
N ASP A 387 -33.80 -23.06 -11.39
CA ASP A 387 -34.93 -23.76 -11.99
C ASP A 387 -34.85 -25.27 -11.76
N SER A 388 -33.66 -25.89 -11.71
CA SER A 388 -33.49 -27.26 -11.18
C SER A 388 -33.99 -27.38 -9.73
N SER A 389 -33.65 -26.41 -8.86
CA SER A 389 -34.17 -26.39 -7.48
C SER A 389 -35.69 -26.12 -7.40
N ARG A 390 -36.30 -25.49 -8.42
CA ARG A 390 -37.75 -25.21 -8.50
C ARG A 390 -38.56 -26.33 -9.13
N VAL A 391 -37.96 -27.14 -9.99
CA VAL A 391 -38.56 -28.39 -10.46
C VAL A 391 -38.57 -29.38 -9.30
N ALA A 392 -37.42 -29.61 -8.67
CA ALA A 392 -37.33 -30.47 -7.48
C ALA A 392 -38.25 -30.02 -6.33
N ALA A 393 -38.37 -28.71 -6.08
CA ALA A 393 -39.26 -28.17 -5.03
C ALA A 393 -40.71 -27.89 -5.48
N ARG A 394 -41.13 -28.30 -6.69
CA ARG A 394 -42.53 -28.20 -7.13
C ARG A 394 -43.36 -29.41 -6.72
N ASP A 395 -42.76 -30.59 -6.75
CA ASP A 395 -43.44 -31.86 -6.44
C ASP A 395 -43.42 -32.17 -4.93
N SER A 396 -42.70 -31.39 -4.13
CA SER A 396 -42.54 -31.58 -2.68
C SER A 396 -42.65 -30.27 -1.88
N MET A 397 -43.80 -29.59 -1.95
CA MET A 397 -44.07 -28.40 -1.11
C MET A 397 -45.48 -28.44 -0.50
N PRO A 398 -45.62 -28.44 0.85
CA PRO A 398 -46.93 -28.54 1.51
C PRO A 398 -47.86 -27.37 1.19
N LYS A 399 -49.16 -27.68 1.02
CA LYS A 399 -50.23 -26.69 0.97
C LYS A 399 -50.67 -26.30 2.39
N ASP A 400 -49.96 -25.35 2.99
CA ASP A 400 -50.56 -24.20 3.69
C ASP A 400 -49.51 -23.37 4.44
N VAL A 401 -49.49 -22.05 4.20
CA VAL A 401 -48.66 -21.09 4.95
C VAL A 401 -49.40 -19.76 5.09
N SER A 402 -49.99 -19.52 6.27
CA SER A 402 -50.67 -18.25 6.58
C SER A 402 -49.68 -17.15 6.96
N THR A 403 -49.58 -16.08 6.16
CA THR A 403 -48.67 -14.95 6.42
C THR A 403 -49.33 -13.86 7.26
N LYS A 404 -48.95 -13.74 8.54
CA LYS A 404 -49.42 -12.63 9.39
C LYS A 404 -48.63 -11.35 9.10
N THR A 405 -49.34 -10.23 8.93
CA THR A 405 -48.75 -8.92 8.61
C THR A 405 -48.59 -8.09 9.88
N LYS A 406 -47.37 -7.63 10.16
CA LYS A 406 -47.04 -6.74 11.30
C LYS A 406 -46.55 -5.40 10.78
N TYR A 407 -46.73 -4.33 11.56
CA TYR A 407 -46.19 -3.00 11.26
C TYR A 407 -45.22 -2.56 12.35
N HIS A 408 -44.17 -1.84 11.94
CA HIS A 408 -43.14 -1.32 12.83
C HIS A 408 -42.89 0.18 12.56
N LYS A 409 -43.04 1.03 13.58
CA LYS A 409 -42.81 2.48 13.49
C LYS A 409 -41.34 2.81 13.70
N VAL A 410 -40.66 3.31 12.67
CA VAL A 410 -39.23 3.67 12.69
C VAL A 410 -38.95 4.70 13.79
N ARG A 411 -38.14 4.35 14.79
CA ARG A 411 -37.73 5.25 15.89
C ARG A 411 -36.44 6.01 15.55
N ARG A 412 -36.16 7.07 16.32
CA ARG A 412 -34.94 7.89 16.16
C ARG A 412 -33.70 7.03 16.45
N GLY A 413 -32.83 6.86 15.45
CA GLY A 413 -31.62 6.03 15.52
C GLY A 413 -31.74 4.65 14.84
N GLU A 414 -32.94 4.19 14.48
CA GLU A 414 -33.12 2.90 13.80
C GLU A 414 -32.89 3.01 12.28
N ASN A 415 -32.32 1.97 11.69
CA ASN A 415 -32.08 1.86 10.25
C ASN A 415 -32.71 0.57 9.68
N LEU A 416 -32.76 0.43 8.35
CA LEU A 416 -33.41 -0.73 7.74
C LEU A 416 -32.73 -2.07 8.09
N SER A 417 -31.43 -2.09 8.37
CA SER A 417 -30.71 -3.31 8.79
C SER A 417 -31.05 -3.71 10.23
N SER A 418 -31.11 -2.75 11.17
CA SER A 418 -31.52 -3.05 12.55
C SER A 418 -32.98 -3.48 12.65
N ILE A 419 -33.84 -2.94 11.78
CA ILE A 419 -35.26 -3.35 11.72
C ILE A 419 -35.40 -4.72 11.04
N ALA A 420 -34.70 -4.97 9.94
CA ALA A 420 -34.66 -6.26 9.24
C ALA A 420 -34.26 -7.40 10.18
N ASN A 421 -33.13 -7.24 10.88
CA ASN A 421 -32.63 -8.24 11.83
C ASN A 421 -33.60 -8.48 12.99
N ARG A 422 -34.27 -7.44 13.54
CA ARG A 422 -35.23 -7.58 14.65
C ARG A 422 -36.44 -8.46 14.29
N TYR A 423 -36.81 -8.54 13.02
CA TYR A 423 -37.97 -9.31 12.55
C TYR A 423 -37.61 -10.59 11.79
N ASP A 424 -36.32 -10.94 11.75
CA ASP A 424 -35.78 -12.08 11.00
C ASP A 424 -36.18 -12.09 9.51
N VAL A 425 -35.96 -10.95 8.85
CA VAL A 425 -36.25 -10.74 7.42
C VAL A 425 -35.10 -9.99 6.77
N SER A 426 -34.81 -10.23 5.49
CA SER A 426 -33.75 -9.49 4.81
C SER A 426 -34.14 -8.02 4.56
N VAL A 427 -33.14 -7.13 4.52
CA VAL A 427 -33.32 -5.73 4.10
C VAL A 427 -33.95 -5.64 2.70
N ALA A 428 -33.65 -6.61 1.81
CA ALA A 428 -34.25 -6.68 0.47
C ALA A 428 -35.76 -6.97 0.52
N GLN A 429 -36.21 -7.93 1.35
CA GLN A 429 -37.63 -8.18 1.59
C GLN A 429 -38.32 -6.95 2.21
N LEU A 430 -37.75 -6.37 3.27
CA LEU A 430 -38.29 -5.20 3.95
C LEU A 430 -38.43 -3.99 2.99
N LYS A 431 -37.44 -3.75 2.11
CA LYS A 431 -37.51 -2.74 1.06
C LYS A 431 -38.59 -3.05 0.02
N LYS A 432 -38.68 -4.30 -0.45
CA LYS A 432 -39.69 -4.75 -1.44
C LYS A 432 -41.11 -4.54 -0.93
N TRP A 433 -41.40 -4.96 0.30
CA TRP A 433 -42.73 -4.83 0.92
C TRP A 433 -43.15 -3.38 1.13
N ASN A 434 -42.20 -2.47 1.33
CA ASN A 434 -42.45 -1.05 1.60
C ASN A 434 -42.17 -0.12 0.40
N LYS A 435 -41.88 -0.69 -0.78
CA LYS A 435 -41.52 0.02 -2.02
C LYS A 435 -40.36 1.03 -1.84
N LEU A 436 -39.42 0.75 -0.94
CA LEU A 436 -38.30 1.65 -0.62
C LEU A 436 -37.14 1.49 -1.62
N ARG A 437 -36.73 2.61 -2.23
CA ARG A 437 -35.62 2.65 -3.20
C ARG A 437 -34.24 2.70 -2.53
N SER A 438 -34.03 3.60 -1.57
CA SER A 438 -32.77 3.72 -0.80
C SER A 438 -32.71 2.76 0.40
N ASN A 439 -31.62 2.81 1.17
CA ASN A 439 -31.48 2.07 2.43
C ASN A 439 -31.87 2.91 3.67
N THR A 440 -32.37 4.14 3.45
CA THR A 440 -32.79 5.07 4.51
C THR A 440 -34.11 4.61 5.12
N ALA A 441 -34.17 4.52 6.45
CA ALA A 441 -35.44 4.32 7.16
C ALA A 441 -36.08 5.71 7.42
N PRO A 442 -37.22 6.05 6.79
CA PRO A 442 -37.87 7.35 7.02
C PRO A 442 -38.46 7.41 8.43
N LEU A 443 -37.95 8.33 9.24
CA LEU A 443 -38.29 8.49 10.66
C LEU A 443 -39.81 8.63 10.88
N GLY A 444 -40.34 7.92 11.88
CA GLY A 444 -41.76 7.98 12.25
C GLY A 444 -42.72 7.24 11.33
N ARG A 445 -42.29 6.76 10.16
CA ARG A 445 -43.13 5.96 9.25
C ARG A 445 -43.32 4.53 9.77
N ASN A 446 -44.50 3.96 9.52
CA ASN A 446 -44.76 2.54 9.71
C ASN A 446 -44.25 1.72 8.50
N LEU A 447 -43.41 0.73 8.75
CA LEU A 447 -42.96 -0.27 7.78
C LEU A 447 -43.77 -1.56 7.95
N ARG A 448 -44.30 -2.09 6.85
CA ARG A 448 -44.98 -3.39 6.77
C ARG A 448 -43.95 -4.52 6.73
N ILE A 449 -44.17 -5.54 7.54
CA ILE A 449 -43.37 -6.76 7.68
C ILE A 449 -44.33 -7.94 7.56
N TYR A 450 -43.98 -8.93 6.74
CA TYR A 450 -44.71 -10.20 6.69
C TYR A 450 -43.92 -11.24 7.47
N LYS A 451 -44.57 -11.94 8.41
CA LYS A 451 -43.99 -13.11 9.09
C LYS A 451 -44.79 -14.35 8.74
N THR A 452 -44.11 -15.36 8.21
CA THR A 452 -44.58 -16.74 8.15
C THR A 452 -44.50 -17.35 9.55
N VAL A 453 -45.55 -18.03 9.96
CA VAL A 453 -45.59 -18.79 11.23
C VAL A 453 -46.08 -20.19 10.86
N ALA A 454 -45.39 -21.22 11.33
CA ALA A 454 -45.92 -22.58 11.26
C ALA A 454 -47.17 -22.69 12.15
N ALA A 455 -48.10 -23.56 11.81
CA ALA A 455 -49.20 -23.89 12.71
C ALA A 455 -48.68 -24.82 13.82
N GLU A 456 -49.02 -24.51 15.06
CA GLU A 456 -48.91 -25.44 16.19
C GLU A 456 -50.24 -26.21 16.24
N GLU A 457 -50.22 -27.52 16.01
CA GLU A 457 -51.40 -28.36 16.16
C GLU A 457 -51.50 -28.88 17.60
N ASN A 458 -52.57 -28.48 18.30
CA ASN A 458 -52.98 -29.13 19.53
C ASN A 458 -53.60 -30.49 19.22
N THR A 459 -53.08 -31.55 19.82
CA THR A 459 -53.90 -32.71 20.19
C THR A 459 -53.80 -32.87 21.71
N ALA A 460 -54.94 -32.76 22.38
CA ALA A 460 -55.03 -32.83 23.83
C ALA A 460 -55.89 -34.03 24.24
N VAL A 461 -55.37 -34.84 25.16
CA VAL A 461 -56.14 -35.74 26.01
C VAL A 461 -55.59 -35.60 27.43
N ALA A 462 -56.48 -35.66 28.41
CA ALA A 462 -56.19 -35.52 29.84
C ALA A 462 -55.60 -36.83 30.42
N ASP A 463 -55.23 -36.96 31.70
CA ASP A 463 -55.56 -36.11 32.85
C ASP A 463 -54.58 -36.26 34.03
N ALA A 464 -54.79 -35.42 35.06
CA ALA A 464 -54.49 -35.63 36.46
C ALA A 464 -53.02 -35.73 36.97
N SER A 465 -52.68 -34.68 37.73
CA SER A 465 -52.07 -34.70 39.08
C SER A 465 -50.63 -34.17 39.28
N ASN A 466 -50.53 -33.24 40.24
CA ASN A 466 -49.29 -32.76 40.87
C ASN A 466 -48.82 -33.83 41.90
N ASN A 467 -47.60 -33.85 42.45
CA ASN A 467 -46.60 -32.83 42.76
C ASN A 467 -45.18 -33.36 42.35
N GLU A 468 -44.02 -32.70 42.50
CA GLU A 468 -43.46 -32.01 43.67
C GLU A 468 -42.47 -30.87 43.36
N LYS A 469 -42.15 -30.13 44.44
CA LYS A 469 -41.23 -29.00 44.53
C LYS A 469 -39.91 -29.45 45.18
N GLU A 470 -38.82 -28.81 44.76
CA GLU A 470 -37.60 -28.56 45.56
C GLU A 470 -36.81 -29.81 46.02
N ALA A 471 -35.54 -29.73 46.42
CA ALA A 471 -34.39 -28.93 45.94
C ALA A 471 -33.11 -29.49 46.62
N LYS A 472 -31.91 -29.22 46.06
CA LYS A 472 -30.58 -29.32 46.74
C LYS A 472 -30.10 -30.74 47.13
N THR A 473 -28.80 -31.09 47.18
CA THR A 473 -27.54 -30.58 46.58
C THR A 473 -26.57 -31.79 46.49
N GLU A 474 -25.34 -31.58 45.99
CA GLU A 474 -24.13 -32.42 46.21
C GLU A 474 -24.02 -33.75 45.45
N VAL A 475 -22.83 -34.35 45.22
CA VAL A 475 -21.48 -33.90 44.77
C VAL A 475 -20.60 -35.16 44.65
N SER A 476 -19.43 -35.08 43.99
CA SER A 476 -18.36 -36.12 43.94
C SER A 476 -18.62 -37.38 43.07
N SER A 477 -17.60 -38.04 42.49
CA SER A 477 -16.15 -37.73 42.45
C SER A 477 -15.34 -38.51 41.38
N SER A 478 -14.32 -37.85 40.79
CA SER A 478 -13.00 -38.40 40.38
C SER A 478 -12.94 -39.47 39.27
N GLN A 479 -11.80 -39.83 38.64
CA GLN A 479 -10.35 -39.50 38.78
C GLN A 479 -9.78 -38.95 37.44
N LYS A 480 -8.72 -38.12 37.32
CA LYS A 480 -7.31 -38.09 37.83
C LYS A 480 -6.38 -39.09 37.11
N VAL A 481 -5.10 -38.84 36.78
CA VAL A 481 -4.04 -37.83 37.13
C VAL A 481 -3.23 -37.46 35.83
N SER A 482 -2.15 -36.65 35.72
CA SER A 482 -1.28 -35.82 36.61
C SER A 482 -0.40 -34.85 35.76
N ASP A 483 -0.12 -33.65 36.31
CA ASP A 483 1.13 -32.82 36.32
C ASP A 483 1.90 -32.49 34.99
N THR A 484 2.62 -31.36 34.83
CA THR A 484 3.15 -30.37 35.80
C THR A 484 3.30 -28.94 35.19
N ALA A 485 3.48 -27.93 36.08
CA ALA A 485 4.14 -26.62 35.86
C ALA A 485 3.31 -25.42 35.33
N VAL A 486 3.87 -24.22 35.55
CA VAL A 486 3.20 -22.90 35.54
C VAL A 486 3.90 -21.92 34.58
N SER A 487 3.16 -21.02 33.94
CA SER A 487 3.69 -19.73 33.46
C SER A 487 2.61 -18.64 33.41
N ASP A 488 2.96 -17.45 33.90
CA ASP A 488 2.28 -16.19 33.57
C ASP A 488 2.15 -15.96 32.06
N ASN A 489 1.16 -15.18 31.63
CA ASN A 489 1.27 -14.26 30.50
C ASN A 489 0.03 -13.35 30.37
N SER A 490 0.13 -12.12 30.88
CA SER A 490 -0.86 -11.03 30.72
C SER A 490 -0.46 -10.03 29.62
N GLU A 491 0.25 -10.49 28.58
CA GLU A 491 0.70 -9.62 27.48
C GLU A 491 -0.42 -9.24 26.49
N PRO A 492 -0.45 -7.99 26.00
CA PRO A 492 -1.47 -7.52 25.04
C PRO A 492 -1.29 -8.13 23.65
N GLN A 493 -2.32 -8.79 23.13
CA GLN A 493 -2.26 -9.43 21.81
C GLN A 493 -2.14 -8.37 20.69
N LEU A 494 -1.09 -8.47 19.88
CA LEU A 494 -0.87 -7.58 18.72
C LEU A 494 -1.58 -8.12 17.47
N TYR A 495 -2.60 -7.39 17.00
CA TYR A 495 -3.31 -7.70 15.75
C TYR A 495 -2.82 -6.82 14.60
N THR A 496 -2.39 -7.44 13.49
CA THR A 496 -2.02 -6.73 12.27
C THR A 496 -3.24 -6.57 11.36
N VAL A 497 -3.61 -5.32 11.06
CA VAL A 497 -4.82 -4.94 10.33
C VAL A 497 -4.81 -5.47 8.89
N GLN A 498 -5.83 -6.25 8.53
CA GLN A 498 -5.89 -6.99 7.26
C GLN A 498 -6.66 -6.21 6.16
N ALA A 499 -6.58 -6.69 4.91
CA ALA A 499 -7.26 -6.04 3.79
C ALA A 499 -8.79 -6.17 3.90
N GLY A 500 -9.47 -5.03 4.08
CA GLY A 500 -10.92 -4.95 4.32
C GLY A 500 -11.30 -4.66 5.79
N ASP A 501 -10.34 -4.67 6.71
CA ASP A 501 -10.61 -4.31 8.11
C ASP A 501 -10.90 -2.82 8.33
N ASN A 502 -11.62 -2.56 9.42
CA ASN A 502 -11.83 -1.26 10.04
C ASN A 502 -12.07 -1.48 11.54
N LEU A 503 -12.01 -0.44 12.39
CA LEU A 503 -12.19 -0.62 13.83
C LEU A 503 -13.50 -1.36 14.19
N SER A 504 -14.57 -1.19 13.42
CA SER A 504 -15.86 -1.84 13.66
C SER A 504 -15.95 -3.30 13.16
N SER A 505 -15.00 -3.79 12.34
CA SER A 505 -14.81 -5.22 12.08
C SER A 505 -13.92 -5.84 13.15
N ILE A 506 -12.81 -5.18 13.49
CA ILE A 506 -11.83 -5.65 14.48
C ILE A 506 -12.47 -5.72 15.87
N ALA A 507 -13.17 -4.68 16.32
CA ALA A 507 -13.87 -4.66 17.60
C ALA A 507 -14.82 -5.86 17.75
N ARG A 508 -15.64 -6.13 16.71
CA ARG A 508 -16.53 -7.29 16.67
C ARG A 508 -15.78 -8.62 16.63
N ARG A 509 -14.63 -8.70 15.94
CA ARG A 509 -13.80 -9.92 15.84
C ARG A 509 -13.23 -10.35 17.19
N PHE A 510 -12.96 -9.39 18.08
CA PHE A 510 -12.35 -9.63 19.40
C PHE A 510 -13.32 -9.41 20.59
N ASN A 511 -14.61 -9.22 20.31
CA ASN A 511 -15.67 -8.96 21.31
C ASN A 511 -15.39 -7.76 22.24
N VAL A 512 -14.81 -6.70 21.69
CA VAL A 512 -14.51 -5.43 22.38
C VAL A 512 -15.23 -4.27 21.67
N THR A 513 -15.21 -3.06 22.23
CA THR A 513 -15.79 -1.88 21.57
C THR A 513 -14.74 -1.11 20.77
N VAL A 514 -15.23 -0.26 19.85
CA VAL A 514 -14.39 0.70 19.12
C VAL A 514 -13.77 1.75 20.06
N ALA A 515 -14.36 2.01 21.23
CA ALA A 515 -13.78 2.92 22.21
C ALA A 515 -12.54 2.31 22.87
N ASP A 516 -12.61 1.04 23.28
CA ASP A 516 -11.51 0.34 23.95
C ASP A 516 -10.30 0.19 23.01
N LEU A 517 -10.53 -0.27 21.77
CA LEU A 517 -9.48 -0.35 20.75
C LEU A 517 -8.79 1.00 20.51
N LYS A 518 -9.54 2.11 20.54
CA LYS A 518 -8.97 3.45 20.39
C LYS A 518 -8.19 3.89 21.63
N GLN A 519 -8.66 3.55 22.82
CA GLN A 519 -8.00 3.85 24.09
C GLN A 519 -6.67 3.11 24.21
N TRP A 520 -6.64 1.79 23.98
CA TRP A 520 -5.43 0.97 24.05
C TRP A 520 -4.36 1.33 23.01
N ASN A 521 -4.76 2.01 21.92
CA ASN A 521 -3.89 2.41 20.82
C ASN A 521 -3.74 3.94 20.68
N ASN A 522 -4.20 4.72 21.66
CA ASN A 522 -4.14 6.20 21.69
C ASN A 522 -4.67 6.90 20.41
N MET A 523 -5.73 6.34 19.81
CA MET A 523 -6.26 6.80 18.52
C MET A 523 -7.35 7.87 18.67
N ALA A 524 -7.14 9.04 18.06
CA ALA A 524 -8.11 10.13 18.08
C ALA A 524 -9.32 9.91 17.13
N ASP A 525 -9.07 9.50 15.89
CA ASP A 525 -10.10 9.27 14.87
C ASP A 525 -10.44 7.78 14.72
N ASN A 526 -11.20 7.40 13.67
CA ASN A 526 -11.58 6.01 13.42
C ASN A 526 -10.82 5.40 12.23
N ASN A 527 -9.75 6.05 11.75
CA ASN A 527 -9.01 5.64 10.56
C ASN A 527 -7.86 4.71 10.94
N VAL A 528 -7.84 3.51 10.36
CA VAL A 528 -6.76 2.54 10.53
C VAL A 528 -6.17 2.22 9.16
N LYS A 529 -4.84 2.14 9.08
CA LYS A 529 -4.12 1.81 7.84
C LYS A 529 -3.84 0.30 7.78
N LEU A 530 -3.86 -0.25 6.57
CA LEU A 530 -3.43 -1.61 6.29
C LEU A 530 -2.04 -1.88 6.90
N ASN A 531 -1.83 -3.08 7.46
CA ASN A 531 -0.59 -3.50 8.14
C ASN A 531 -0.20 -2.68 9.39
N THR A 532 -1.07 -1.80 9.90
CA THR A 532 -0.86 -1.22 11.24
C THR A 532 -1.08 -2.31 12.29
N GLN A 533 -0.24 -2.35 13.32
CA GLN A 533 -0.47 -3.21 14.49
C GLN A 533 -1.32 -2.47 15.52
N LEU A 534 -2.33 -3.15 16.06
CA LEU A 534 -3.16 -2.69 17.17
C LEU A 534 -2.97 -3.63 18.36
N LYS A 535 -2.79 -3.07 19.55
CA LYS A 535 -2.91 -3.77 20.83
C LYS A 535 -4.38 -4.10 21.07
N ILE A 536 -4.65 -5.35 21.45
CA ILE A 536 -5.97 -5.85 21.80
C ILE A 536 -5.84 -6.60 23.15
N LEU A 537 -6.69 -6.26 24.10
CA LEU A 537 -6.90 -7.01 25.34
C LEU A 537 -8.14 -7.91 25.18
N THR A 538 -8.25 -8.95 26.02
CA THR A 538 -9.43 -9.83 26.01
C THR A 538 -10.66 -9.10 26.56
N ALA A 539 -11.86 -9.60 26.26
CA ALA A 539 -13.09 -9.02 26.79
C ALA A 539 -13.13 -9.01 28.34
N GLU A 540 -12.60 -10.05 28.98
CA GLU A 540 -12.52 -10.17 30.45
C GLU A 540 -11.64 -9.06 31.06
N THR A 541 -10.40 -8.90 30.58
CA THR A 541 -9.53 -7.79 31.00
C THR A 541 -10.08 -6.40 30.62
N ALA A 542 -10.94 -6.32 29.60
CA ALA A 542 -11.65 -5.09 29.24
C ALA A 542 -12.82 -4.74 30.18
N GLU A 543 -13.34 -5.70 30.95
CA GLU A 543 -14.41 -5.47 31.94
C GLU A 543 -13.84 -5.21 33.34
N GLU A 544 -12.78 -5.92 33.77
CA GLU A 544 -12.06 -5.60 35.01
C GLU A 544 -11.53 -4.14 35.04
N LEU A 545 -11.04 -3.65 33.89
CA LEU A 545 -10.57 -2.27 33.74
C LEU A 545 -11.70 -1.21 33.70
N ARG A 546 -12.97 -1.62 33.64
CA ARG A 546 -14.14 -0.71 33.69
C ARG A 546 -14.72 -0.58 35.08
N GLU A 547 -14.79 -1.66 35.85
CA GLU A 547 -15.33 -1.61 37.22
C GLU A 547 -14.46 -0.79 38.17
N ASN A 548 -13.16 -0.66 37.87
CA ASN A 548 -12.20 0.13 38.64
C ASN A 548 -12.20 1.65 38.32
N ALA A 549 -13.16 2.16 37.54
CA ALA A 549 -13.24 3.57 37.17
C ALA A 549 -14.09 4.43 38.14
N VAL A 550 -13.45 5.42 38.78
CA VAL A 550 -13.99 6.27 39.85
C VAL A 550 -15.35 6.92 39.52
N ALA A 551 -16.26 6.91 40.50
CA ALA A 551 -17.65 7.36 40.38
C ALA A 551 -17.82 8.86 40.07
N THR A 552 -18.84 9.17 39.25
CA THR A 552 -19.27 10.54 38.88
C THR A 552 -20.63 10.87 39.50
N GLN A 553 -20.84 12.12 39.91
CA GLN A 553 -22.19 12.61 40.26
C GLN A 553 -22.88 13.18 39.02
N GLU A 554 -24.15 12.81 38.81
CA GLU A 554 -24.94 13.27 37.66
C GLU A 554 -25.98 14.33 38.07
N ILE A 555 -25.93 15.49 37.40
CA ILE A 555 -26.77 16.66 37.67
C ILE A 555 -27.60 16.96 36.42
N THR A 556 -28.91 17.20 36.58
CA THR A 556 -29.79 17.63 35.48
C THR A 556 -30.04 19.14 35.52
N HIS A 557 -29.63 19.87 34.47
CA HIS A 557 -29.90 21.31 34.29
C HIS A 557 -31.08 21.52 33.33
N VAL A 558 -32.04 22.38 33.69
CA VAL A 558 -33.14 22.79 32.78
C VAL A 558 -32.74 24.07 32.05
N VAL A 559 -32.77 24.03 30.72
CA VAL A 559 -32.43 25.16 29.83
C VAL A 559 -33.50 26.25 29.94
N VAL A 560 -33.13 27.47 30.34
CA VAL A 560 -34.04 28.62 30.43
C VAL A 560 -33.88 29.59 29.26
N ALA A 561 -34.77 30.57 29.13
CA ALA A 561 -34.66 31.60 28.09
C ALA A 561 -33.36 32.41 28.27
N GLY A 562 -32.49 32.37 27.25
CA GLY A 562 -31.15 32.98 27.26
C GLY A 562 -29.99 32.00 27.49
N ASP A 563 -30.26 30.76 27.92
CA ASP A 563 -29.21 29.73 28.05
C ASP A 563 -28.62 29.33 26.69
N ASN A 564 -27.34 28.94 26.70
CA ASN A 564 -26.66 28.27 25.60
C ASN A 564 -25.60 27.32 26.19
N LEU A 565 -25.17 26.30 25.44
CA LEU A 565 -24.24 25.29 25.96
C LEU A 565 -22.94 25.88 26.52
N ALA A 566 -22.42 26.98 25.97
CA ALA A 566 -21.20 27.62 26.47
C ALA A 566 -21.43 28.38 27.79
N ALA A 567 -22.63 28.90 28.05
CA ALA A 567 -23.01 29.43 29.36
C ALA A 567 -23.17 28.29 30.40
N ILE A 568 -23.91 27.24 30.04
CA ILE A 568 -24.17 26.08 30.92
C ILE A 568 -22.86 25.35 31.28
N ALA A 569 -21.98 25.11 30.29
CA ALA A 569 -20.67 24.49 30.50
C ALA A 569 -19.81 25.28 31.51
N ARG A 570 -19.75 26.61 31.38
CA ARG A 570 -19.03 27.48 32.33
C ARG A 570 -19.68 27.49 33.71
N LYS A 571 -21.02 27.52 33.80
CA LYS A 571 -21.76 27.47 35.07
C LYS A 571 -21.47 26.19 35.87
N HIS A 572 -21.33 25.06 35.19
CA HIS A 572 -21.07 23.76 35.82
C HIS A 572 -19.61 23.30 35.80
N GLN A 573 -18.68 24.13 35.28
CA GLN A 573 -17.24 23.89 35.19
C GLN A 573 -16.82 22.67 34.36
N VAL A 574 -17.62 22.32 33.35
CA VAL A 574 -17.37 21.21 32.39
C VAL A 574 -17.12 21.77 30.98
N SER A 575 -16.66 20.95 30.02
CA SER A 575 -16.55 21.43 28.63
C SER A 575 -17.88 21.33 27.88
N VAL A 576 -18.03 22.16 26.83
CA VAL A 576 -19.17 22.08 25.91
C VAL A 576 -19.23 20.71 25.21
N ALA A 577 -18.07 20.15 24.86
CA ALA A 577 -17.99 18.86 24.19
C ALA A 577 -18.44 17.71 25.11
N ASP A 578 -18.23 17.81 26.42
CA ASP A 578 -18.68 16.80 27.38
C ASP A 578 -20.20 16.87 27.59
N ILE A 579 -20.78 18.06 27.74
CA ILE A 579 -22.25 18.21 27.74
C ILE A 579 -22.86 17.68 26.43
N GLN A 580 -22.23 17.95 25.28
CA GLN A 580 -22.67 17.40 24.00
C GLN A 580 -22.57 15.87 23.96
N LYS A 581 -21.50 15.29 24.50
CA LYS A 581 -21.27 13.83 24.59
C LYS A 581 -22.30 13.15 25.48
N TRP A 582 -22.50 13.62 26.72
CA TRP A 582 -23.47 13.07 27.68
C TRP A 582 -24.91 13.14 27.15
N ASN A 583 -25.27 14.24 26.46
CA ASN A 583 -26.62 14.44 25.92
C ASN A 583 -26.80 13.99 24.47
N ASN A 584 -25.78 13.36 23.85
CA ASN A 584 -25.77 12.96 22.45
C ASN A 584 -26.16 14.07 21.46
N LEU A 585 -25.75 15.31 21.73
CA LEU A 585 -26.04 16.50 20.91
C LEU A 585 -25.02 16.65 19.77
N SER A 586 -25.48 16.54 18.53
CA SER A 586 -24.65 16.71 17.33
C SER A 586 -24.40 18.17 16.93
N GLY A 587 -24.58 19.13 17.87
CA GLY A 587 -24.54 20.57 17.60
C GLY A 587 -24.73 21.41 18.86
N THR A 588 -24.69 22.73 18.73
CA THR A 588 -24.71 23.66 19.87
C THR A 588 -26.08 24.27 20.21
N GLN A 589 -27.10 24.03 19.38
CA GLN A 589 -28.46 24.50 19.62
C GLN A 589 -29.18 23.63 20.64
N ILE A 590 -29.89 24.28 21.56
CA ILE A 590 -30.70 23.68 22.63
C ILE A 590 -32.03 24.44 22.73
N ALA A 591 -33.11 23.75 23.09
CA ALA A 591 -34.42 24.35 23.24
C ALA A 591 -34.68 24.78 24.70
N VAL A 592 -35.37 25.89 24.90
CA VAL A 592 -35.86 26.30 26.23
C VAL A 592 -36.82 25.24 26.76
N GLY A 593 -36.68 24.88 28.04
CA GLY A 593 -37.37 23.78 28.70
C GLY A 593 -36.69 22.40 28.55
N ALA A 594 -35.64 22.26 27.72
CA ALA A 594 -34.91 21.00 27.62
C ALA A 594 -34.16 20.68 28.92
N LYS A 595 -34.10 19.38 29.27
CA LYS A 595 -33.26 18.87 30.36
C LYS A 595 -31.92 18.39 29.79
N LEU A 596 -30.82 18.80 30.40
CA LEU A 596 -29.47 18.39 30.03
C LEU A 596 -28.75 17.72 31.21
N ILE A 597 -28.19 16.55 30.94
CA ILE A 597 -27.36 15.74 31.84
C ILE A 597 -25.95 16.34 31.90
N ILE A 598 -25.42 16.50 33.10
CA ILE A 598 -24.10 17.08 33.37
C ILE A 598 -23.43 16.23 34.45
N GLN A 599 -22.36 15.54 34.10
CA GLN A 599 -21.62 14.71 35.06
C GLN A 599 -20.45 15.51 35.66
N LYS A 600 -20.29 15.47 36.98
CA LYS A 600 -19.17 16.05 37.70
C LYS A 600 -18.26 14.97 38.30
N THR A 601 -16.96 15.22 38.19
CA THR A 601 -15.89 14.56 38.95
C THR A 601 -15.34 15.56 39.95
N ASP A 602 -15.41 15.26 41.26
CA ASP A 602 -14.72 16.06 42.27
C ASP A 602 -13.24 15.67 42.31
N LEU A 603 -12.39 16.52 41.71
CA LEU A 603 -10.93 16.32 41.65
C LEU A 603 -10.21 17.41 42.44
N GLY A 604 -10.23 17.25 43.77
CA GLY A 604 -9.46 18.06 44.71
C GLY A 604 -8.05 17.52 44.92
N ALA A 605 -7.06 18.24 44.36
CA ALA A 605 -5.64 18.22 44.72
C ALA A 605 -4.74 17.00 44.37
N LYS A 606 -3.49 17.33 44.01
CA LYS A 606 -2.26 16.51 43.98
C LYS A 606 -2.23 15.24 43.11
N SER A 607 -1.47 15.32 42.02
CA SER A 607 -0.08 14.84 42.10
C SER A 607 0.84 15.62 41.14
N GLU A 608 2.13 15.69 41.47
CA GLU A 608 3.21 16.24 40.64
C GLU A 608 4.22 15.13 40.30
N VAL A 609 5.19 15.44 39.42
CA VAL A 609 6.39 14.62 39.12
C VAL A 609 6.09 13.34 38.30
N ALA A 610 6.78 12.99 37.21
CA ALA A 610 7.91 13.63 36.51
C ALA A 610 7.77 13.54 34.97
N ALA A 611 8.14 14.61 34.28
CA ALA A 611 8.55 14.60 32.87
C ALA A 611 9.58 15.72 32.65
N ASN A 612 10.72 15.41 32.01
CA ASN A 612 11.86 16.32 31.99
C ASN A 612 11.71 17.45 30.95
N LYS A 613 12.38 18.59 31.19
CA LYS A 613 12.30 19.79 30.36
C LYS A 613 13.15 19.69 29.10
N GLN A 614 12.56 19.97 27.94
CA GLN A 614 13.29 20.61 26.84
C GLN A 614 12.65 21.98 26.55
N LYS A 615 13.49 23.02 26.47
CA LYS A 615 13.10 24.42 26.74
C LYS A 615 12.81 25.19 25.44
N SER A 616 11.63 24.98 24.86
CA SER A 616 11.18 25.70 23.65
C SER A 616 11.27 27.23 23.84
N ARG A 617 12.08 27.92 23.02
CA ARG A 617 12.14 29.39 23.00
C ARG A 617 10.84 29.95 22.40
N SER A 618 10.13 30.77 23.17
CA SER A 618 9.00 31.55 22.65
C SER A 618 9.48 32.91 22.18
N GLU A 619 9.41 33.14 20.87
CA GLU A 619 9.68 34.42 20.21
C GLU A 619 8.36 35.18 19.99
N SER A 620 8.43 36.49 19.71
CA SER A 620 7.25 37.31 19.43
C SER A 620 7.39 38.07 18.11
N TYR A 621 6.60 37.67 17.12
CA TYR A 621 6.57 38.31 15.80
C TYR A 621 5.58 39.49 15.79
N LEU A 622 5.96 40.61 15.18
CA LEU A 622 5.10 41.78 14.98
C LEU A 622 4.55 41.79 13.55
N VAL A 623 3.23 41.64 13.40
CA VAL A 623 2.52 41.63 12.11
C VAL A 623 2.75 42.95 11.36
N ARG A 624 3.25 42.87 10.13
CA ARG A 624 3.44 44.02 9.23
C ARG A 624 2.27 44.16 8.26
N LYS A 625 2.14 45.33 7.61
CA LYS A 625 1.11 45.57 6.58
C LYS A 625 1.34 44.61 5.40
N GLY A 626 0.45 43.64 5.22
CA GLY A 626 0.55 42.60 4.19
C GLY A 626 1.01 41.21 4.67
N ASP A 627 1.34 41.03 5.96
CA ASP A 627 1.56 39.69 6.50
C ASP A 627 0.25 38.89 6.63
N SER A 628 0.32 37.58 6.39
CA SER A 628 -0.74 36.60 6.65
C SER A 628 -0.24 35.49 7.57
N LEU A 629 -1.14 34.77 8.26
CA LEU A 629 -0.75 33.66 9.15
C LEU A 629 0.10 32.59 8.43
N SER A 630 -0.18 32.32 7.15
CA SER A 630 0.58 31.36 6.34
C SER A 630 1.94 31.90 5.88
N ALA A 631 2.05 33.20 5.62
CA ALA A 631 3.34 33.86 5.34
C ALA A 631 4.22 33.95 6.60
N ILE A 632 3.63 34.12 7.78
CA ILE A 632 4.35 34.11 9.06
C ILE A 632 4.78 32.68 9.43
N ALA A 633 3.91 31.68 9.31
CA ALA A 633 4.26 30.28 9.57
C ALA A 633 5.46 29.81 8.73
N LYS A 634 5.52 30.19 7.43
CA LYS A 634 6.66 29.87 6.56
C LYS A 634 8.00 30.49 6.99
N LYS A 635 8.01 31.52 7.84
CA LYS A 635 9.25 32.13 8.39
C LYS A 635 9.82 31.34 9.58
N TYR A 636 9.09 30.36 10.12
CA TYR A 636 9.44 29.64 11.34
C TYR A 636 9.39 28.11 11.11
N PRO A 637 10.55 27.44 10.94
CA PRO A 637 10.60 25.99 10.69
C PRO A 637 9.82 25.17 11.73
N GLY A 638 9.02 24.22 11.24
CA GLY A 638 8.23 23.32 12.08
C GLY A 638 6.97 23.92 12.73
N VAL A 639 6.63 25.20 12.45
CA VAL A 639 5.44 25.89 12.95
C VAL A 639 4.32 25.89 11.89
N THR A 640 3.11 25.46 12.25
CA THR A 640 1.95 25.53 11.34
C THR A 640 1.05 26.74 11.62
N VAL A 641 0.19 27.10 10.67
CA VAL A 641 -0.88 28.10 10.86
C VAL A 641 -1.75 27.74 12.07
N SER A 642 -2.09 26.47 12.23
CA SER A 642 -2.89 25.97 13.36
C SER A 642 -2.19 26.16 14.70
N ASP A 643 -0.85 26.03 14.75
CA ASP A 643 -0.07 26.28 15.97
C ASP A 643 -0.08 27.77 16.33
N ILE A 644 0.13 28.67 15.36
CA ILE A 644 0.08 30.12 15.58
C ILE A 644 -1.32 30.54 16.06
N LYS A 645 -2.39 30.03 15.43
CA LYS A 645 -3.78 30.25 15.88
C LYS A 645 -4.00 29.76 17.31
N LYS A 646 -3.53 28.55 17.63
CA LYS A 646 -3.65 27.92 18.96
C LYS A 646 -2.89 28.68 20.05
N TRP A 647 -1.66 29.14 19.79
CA TRP A 647 -0.85 29.89 20.75
C TRP A 647 -1.35 31.32 20.99
N ASN A 648 -2.05 31.92 20.02
CA ASN A 648 -2.53 33.30 20.07
C ASN A 648 -4.06 33.41 20.25
N LYS A 649 -4.76 32.28 20.39
CA LYS A 649 -6.23 32.18 20.55
C LYS A 649 -7.02 32.85 19.39
N ILE A 650 -6.51 32.76 18.17
CA ILE A 650 -7.14 33.35 16.96
C ILE A 650 -8.05 32.31 16.31
N SER A 651 -9.32 32.66 16.08
CA SER A 651 -10.33 31.81 15.42
C SER A 651 -10.41 32.01 13.91
N GLY A 652 -10.19 33.22 13.41
CA GLY A 652 -10.18 33.56 11.98
C GLY A 652 -8.79 33.51 11.33
N ASP A 653 -8.64 34.11 10.16
CA ASP A 653 -7.34 34.35 9.49
C ASP A 653 -6.93 35.82 9.45
N ASP A 654 -7.79 36.72 9.95
CA ASP A 654 -7.58 38.16 9.96
C ASP A 654 -6.43 38.57 10.89
N LEU A 655 -5.40 39.19 10.34
CA LEU A 655 -4.30 39.81 11.08
C LEU A 655 -4.33 41.33 10.91
N LYS A 656 -4.24 42.05 12.02
CA LYS A 656 -4.10 43.52 12.01
C LYS A 656 -2.62 43.91 12.09
N PRO A 657 -2.10 44.81 11.24
CA PRO A 657 -0.75 45.32 11.38
C PRO A 657 -0.52 45.93 12.77
N GLY A 658 0.64 45.65 13.38
CA GLY A 658 0.94 45.98 14.78
C GLY A 658 0.53 44.92 15.81
N MET A 659 -0.23 43.88 15.42
CA MET A 659 -0.52 42.75 16.30
C MET A 659 0.77 41.96 16.62
N ARG A 660 0.97 41.59 17.90
CA ARG A 660 2.07 40.70 18.32
C ARG A 660 1.58 39.25 18.42
N LEU A 661 2.27 38.34 17.73
CA LEU A 661 2.02 36.90 17.75
C LEU A 661 3.14 36.19 18.51
N LYS A 662 2.77 35.39 19.51
CA LYS A 662 3.65 34.43 20.18
C LYS A 662 3.90 33.26 19.24
N ILE A 663 5.16 33.03 18.91
CA ILE A 663 5.65 31.90 18.12
C ILE A 663 6.51 31.05 19.06
N LYS A 664 6.27 29.74 19.12
CA LYS A 664 7.16 28.81 19.83
C LYS A 664 7.97 28.03 18.81
N GLY A 665 9.28 28.19 18.83
CA GLY A 665 10.16 27.22 18.15
C GLY A 665 9.99 25.84 18.78
N LYS A 666 10.16 24.79 17.97
CA LYS A 666 10.44 23.45 18.50
C LYS A 666 11.91 23.38 18.94
#